data_AF-A0A934F418-F1
#
_entry.id   AF-A0A934F418-F1
#
_cell.length_a   1.000
_cell.length_b   1.000
_cell.length_c   1.000
_cell.angle_alpha   90.00
_cell.angle_beta   90.00
_cell.angle_gamma   90.00
#
_symmetry.space_group_name_H-M   'P 1'
#
loop_
_entity.id
_entity.type
_entity.pdbx_description
1 polymer ?
#
loop_
_entity_poly.entity_id
_entity_poly.type
_entity_poly.pdbx_seq_one_letter_code
_entity_poly.pdbx_strand_id
1 'polypeptide(L)'
;MKRTLPLLLLVTLLLTAAPAGQTRALAPYTTWTLGPGKALYLTQDAYIPLDEIDLPLAAPEEVFLAPDGFLYIADTGNGRIVKLDKNFQIAAEFGQGLLQAPTGLFIDEDGVFYIADAGKNTIVILNKDGSLRKEFGRPSEPLFGRRREFLPRKLIVDARKNLYIVSEGSVDGLVMMNTNGNFIGYFGANRAQMSLKMILQRMFLTEEQLAQFVKTEAASPSNVAIDRQSLIYTVTAGTSRDRSIRKFNIAGSNLLGSVFGSTTFRDIHVSENGLIAAVDANGRIYEYDWNGTLLFVFGAQDKGEQRLGTLANPVSIERVGDNLYVLDKDKNALLTYRATDFAKKVHDGVRLYMDGFYLEAKPYFEEVLTYNGLFIMAYQGIADAYYKQNDYLHALQAYRIAEDRSGYSETLWELRNAVLQQYLGSALLALFGLWIASAVFTRLEKRFGWLEPLRQKARQIQNIRLVDDFLFMFRFIKQPADSFYYIKKDLRGSLTFAFLLYLWVVVARILSLYLTGFIFSPYPSPAWIPVETEVAYAILALLLWNAANYLVATISDGEGRLRDVVIGSAYSLFPYALFALPIALLSNLLTLNEIFLYTFSTQLMWFWTGLMLFIMVKEIHNYSLSETIRNILTTLFTMAMFLLTGYILYVLFNQLYEFILAIIQEIGLRG
;
A
#
# COMPACT_ATOMS: atom_id res chain seq x y z
N MET A 1 -23.92 69.95 20.85
CA MET A 1 -24.50 68.72 20.27
C MET A 1 -24.74 68.76 18.74
N LYS A 2 -24.11 69.66 17.95
CA LYS A 2 -24.37 69.76 16.49
C LYS A 2 -23.25 69.22 15.56
N ARG A 3 -22.14 68.70 16.10
CA ARG A 3 -21.00 68.18 15.30
C ARG A 3 -20.80 66.66 15.37
N THR A 4 -21.50 65.96 16.27
CA THR A 4 -21.40 64.49 16.42
C THR A 4 -22.44 63.72 15.62
N LEU A 5 -23.56 64.35 15.24
CA LEU A 5 -24.63 63.73 14.47
C LEU A 5 -24.22 63.29 13.04
N PRO A 6 -23.49 64.10 12.25
CA PRO A 6 -23.11 63.68 10.89
C PRO A 6 -22.04 62.59 10.91
N LEU A 7 -21.18 62.54 11.94
CA LEU A 7 -20.18 61.48 12.10
C LEU A 7 -20.83 60.14 12.47
N LEU A 8 -21.85 60.15 13.34
CA LEU A 8 -22.61 58.96 13.71
C LEU A 8 -23.41 58.41 12.52
N LEU A 9 -24.00 59.30 11.70
CA LEU A 9 -24.71 58.93 10.47
C LEU A 9 -23.77 58.36 9.41
N LEU A 10 -22.56 58.89 9.25
CA LEU A 10 -21.57 58.36 8.32
C LEU A 10 -21.07 56.96 8.75
N VAL A 11 -20.87 56.75 10.06
CA VAL A 11 -20.47 55.45 10.62
C VAL A 11 -21.60 54.42 10.52
N THR A 12 -22.86 54.83 10.72
CA THR A 12 -24.01 53.92 10.49
C THR A 12 -24.23 53.61 9.02
N LEU A 13 -23.99 54.56 8.10
CA LEU A 13 -24.07 54.32 6.65
C LEU A 13 -22.93 53.41 6.15
N LEU A 14 -21.74 53.49 6.76
CA LEU A 14 -20.60 52.60 6.47
C LEU A 14 -20.79 51.19 7.05
N LEU A 15 -21.54 51.06 8.16
CA LEU A 15 -21.88 49.76 8.75
C LEU A 15 -23.03 49.04 8.02
N THR A 16 -23.94 49.76 7.35
CA THR A 16 -25.01 49.17 6.54
C THR A 16 -24.62 48.92 5.07
N ALA A 17 -23.49 49.48 4.62
CA ALA A 17 -22.92 49.27 3.29
C ALA A 17 -21.82 48.19 3.27
N ALA A 18 -21.75 47.32 4.29
CA ALA A 18 -21.03 46.07 4.13
C ALA A 18 -21.73 45.27 3.04
N PRO A 19 -21.06 44.89 1.93
CA PRO A 19 -21.65 43.95 1.00
C PRO A 19 -22.04 42.72 1.81
N ALA A 20 -23.26 42.24 1.63
CA ALA A 20 -23.63 40.91 2.09
C ALA A 20 -22.67 39.93 1.41
N GLY A 21 -21.52 39.69 2.03
CA GLY A 21 -20.63 38.63 1.63
C GLY A 21 -21.48 37.38 1.72
N GLN A 22 -21.68 36.70 0.59
CA GLN A 22 -22.16 35.33 0.62
C GLN A 22 -21.24 34.60 1.60
N THR A 23 -21.78 34.27 2.78
CA THR A 23 -21.12 33.38 3.72
C THR A 23 -21.01 32.05 3.00
N ARG A 24 -19.87 31.78 2.35
CA ARG A 24 -19.53 30.45 1.88
C ARG A 24 -19.51 29.57 3.12
N ALA A 25 -20.54 28.75 3.30
CA ALA A 25 -20.56 27.76 4.36
C ALA A 25 -19.31 26.89 4.18
N LEU A 26 -18.37 26.99 5.12
CA LEU A 26 -17.20 26.11 5.14
C LEU A 26 -17.69 24.66 5.21
N ALA A 27 -17.05 23.79 4.43
CA ALA A 27 -17.37 22.38 4.44
C ALA A 27 -17.35 21.85 5.90
N PRO A 28 -18.28 20.97 6.28
CA PRO A 28 -18.34 20.42 7.64
C PRO A 28 -17.25 19.35 7.89
N TYR A 29 -16.36 19.15 6.92
CA TYR A 29 -15.33 18.13 6.90
C TYR A 29 -14.02 18.70 6.39
N THR A 30 -12.96 17.93 6.56
CA THR A 30 -11.63 18.17 6.01
C THR A 30 -11.36 17.23 4.85
N THR A 31 -10.62 17.69 3.85
CA THR A 31 -10.16 16.83 2.75
C THR A 31 -8.75 16.32 3.00
N TRP A 32 -8.52 15.04 2.70
CA TRP A 32 -7.24 14.37 2.83
C TRP A 32 -6.78 13.83 1.47
N THR A 33 -5.48 13.77 1.23
CA THR A 33 -4.88 13.19 0.03
C THR A 33 -3.71 12.28 0.39
N LEU A 34 -3.28 11.43 -0.55
CA LEU A 34 -2.12 10.56 -0.36
C LEU A 34 -0.82 11.37 -0.52
N GLY A 35 0.05 11.29 0.48
CA GLY A 35 1.38 11.90 0.46
C GLY A 35 2.50 10.90 0.70
N PRO A 36 3.71 11.40 1.05
CA PRO A 36 4.89 10.59 1.33
C PRO A 36 4.63 9.46 2.34
N GLY A 37 5.20 8.28 2.10
CA GLY A 37 5.02 7.06 2.89
C GLY A 37 3.63 6.44 2.80
N LYS A 38 2.84 6.79 1.77
CA LYS A 38 1.42 6.42 1.62
C LYS A 38 0.54 6.86 2.79
N ALA A 39 0.95 7.90 3.51
CA ALA A 39 0.19 8.49 4.60
C ALA A 39 -0.83 9.51 4.05
N LEU A 40 -1.93 9.69 4.79
CA LEU A 40 -2.91 10.73 4.47
C LEU A 40 -2.45 12.07 5.04
N TYR A 41 -2.47 13.11 4.20
CA TYR A 41 -2.19 14.49 4.60
C TYR A 41 -3.39 15.38 4.33
N LEU A 42 -3.62 16.33 5.22
CA LEU A 42 -4.64 17.34 5.09
C LEU A 42 -4.35 18.20 3.84
N THR A 43 -5.37 18.50 3.05
CA THR A 43 -5.28 19.33 1.86
C THR A 43 -6.45 20.31 1.79
N GLN A 44 -6.38 21.26 0.86
CA GLN A 44 -7.49 22.16 0.56
C GLN A 44 -8.76 21.36 0.23
N ASP A 45 -9.93 21.90 0.57
CA ASP A 45 -11.18 21.20 0.33
C ASP A 45 -11.37 20.87 -1.15
N ALA A 46 -11.52 19.58 -1.46
CA ALA A 46 -11.74 19.15 -2.84
C ALA A 46 -13.18 19.42 -3.28
N TYR A 47 -14.13 19.26 -2.36
CA TYR A 47 -15.55 19.44 -2.61
C TYR A 47 -16.19 20.29 -1.52
N ILE A 48 -17.08 21.18 -1.93
CA ILE A 48 -17.96 21.94 -1.04
C ILE A 48 -19.39 21.46 -1.19
N PRO A 49 -20.15 21.30 -0.09
CA PRO A 49 -21.57 20.97 -0.20
C PRO A 49 -22.33 22.19 -0.74
N LEU A 50 -23.26 21.94 -1.65
CA LEU A 50 -24.10 22.96 -2.25
C LEU A 50 -25.50 22.97 -1.66
N ASP A 51 -26.14 21.81 -1.66
CA ASP A 51 -27.56 21.68 -1.36
C ASP A 51 -27.89 20.29 -0.84
N GLU A 52 -28.96 20.21 -0.06
CA GLU A 52 -29.58 18.97 0.42
C GLU A 52 -31.05 19.01 -0.03
N ILE A 53 -31.37 18.20 -1.03
CA ILE A 53 -32.66 18.25 -1.72
C ILE A 53 -33.54 17.16 -1.14
N ASP A 54 -34.48 17.58 -0.28
CA ASP A 54 -35.51 16.69 0.24
C ASP A 54 -36.45 16.25 -0.89
N LEU A 55 -36.60 14.93 -1.03
CA LEU A 55 -37.45 14.34 -2.05
C LEU A 55 -38.57 13.53 -1.36
N PRO A 56 -39.79 13.46 -1.92
CA PRO A 56 -40.88 12.66 -1.36
C PRO A 56 -40.68 11.17 -1.68
N LEU A 57 -39.59 10.61 -1.16
CA LEU A 57 -39.15 9.23 -1.31
C LEU A 57 -39.33 8.45 0.00
N ALA A 58 -39.31 7.14 -0.10
CA ALA A 58 -39.31 6.24 1.05
C ALA A 58 -38.19 5.22 0.90
N ALA A 59 -37.17 5.31 1.76
CA ALA A 59 -36.06 4.35 1.82
C ALA A 59 -35.39 4.10 0.44
N PRO A 60 -35.03 5.14 -0.32
CA PRO A 60 -34.48 4.97 -1.66
C PRO A 60 -33.10 4.29 -1.60
N GLU A 61 -32.73 3.51 -2.63
CA GLU A 61 -31.50 2.67 -2.61
C GLU A 61 -30.50 3.00 -3.72
N GLU A 62 -30.95 3.56 -4.85
CA GLU A 62 -30.06 3.88 -5.98
C GLU A 62 -30.45 5.18 -6.68
N VAL A 63 -29.44 5.97 -7.05
CA VAL A 63 -29.55 7.05 -8.03
C VAL A 63 -28.69 6.69 -9.26
N PHE A 64 -29.20 6.95 -10.46
CA PHE A 64 -28.53 6.63 -11.71
C PHE A 64 -28.64 7.79 -12.69
N LEU A 65 -27.53 8.24 -13.27
CA LEU A 65 -27.55 9.17 -14.40
C LEU A 65 -27.82 8.41 -15.70
N ALA A 66 -29.00 8.62 -16.27
CA ALA A 66 -29.35 8.01 -17.56
C ALA A 66 -28.71 8.74 -18.75
N PRO A 67 -28.53 8.07 -19.91
CA PRO A 67 -27.98 8.68 -21.12
C PRO A 67 -28.76 9.89 -21.66
N ASP A 68 -30.01 10.07 -21.24
CA ASP A 68 -30.82 11.25 -21.56
C ASP A 68 -30.47 12.49 -20.72
N GLY A 69 -29.51 12.37 -19.80
CA GLY A 69 -28.98 13.45 -18.97
C GLY A 69 -29.79 13.75 -17.71
N PHE A 70 -30.73 12.88 -17.33
CA PHE A 70 -31.54 13.03 -16.12
C PHE A 70 -31.18 11.97 -15.08
N LEU A 71 -31.40 12.33 -13.81
CA LEU A 71 -31.23 11.40 -12.69
C LEU A 71 -32.52 10.61 -12.48
N TYR A 72 -32.35 9.30 -12.31
CA TYR A 72 -33.42 8.38 -11.95
C TYR A 72 -33.12 7.78 -10.59
N ILE A 73 -34.14 7.61 -9.75
CA ILE A 73 -33.99 7.06 -8.41
C ILE A 73 -34.89 5.84 -8.23
N ALA A 74 -34.32 4.77 -7.66
CA ALA A 74 -35.07 3.63 -7.16
C ALA A 74 -35.67 3.97 -5.79
N ASP A 75 -36.97 4.32 -5.79
CA ASP A 75 -37.76 4.67 -4.59
C ASP A 75 -38.32 3.39 -3.96
N THR A 76 -37.42 2.64 -3.30
CA THR A 76 -37.63 1.24 -2.90
C THR A 76 -38.86 1.05 -2.04
N GLY A 77 -39.08 1.89 -1.03
CA GLY A 77 -40.21 1.79 -0.11
C GLY A 77 -41.56 2.09 -0.76
N ASN A 78 -41.58 2.86 -1.86
CA ASN A 78 -42.77 3.14 -2.64
C ASN A 78 -42.96 2.23 -3.86
N GLY A 79 -42.03 1.30 -4.12
CA GLY A 79 -42.13 0.33 -5.21
C GLY A 79 -42.17 0.97 -6.61
N ARG A 80 -41.35 2.00 -6.85
CA ARG A 80 -41.33 2.74 -8.12
C ARG A 80 -39.93 3.24 -8.47
N ILE A 81 -39.73 3.61 -9.73
CA ILE A 81 -38.58 4.40 -10.19
C ILE A 81 -39.06 5.82 -10.49
N VAL A 82 -38.39 6.84 -9.96
CA VAL A 82 -38.73 8.25 -10.22
C VAL A 82 -37.68 8.89 -11.12
N LYS A 83 -38.12 9.71 -12.08
CA LYS A 83 -37.26 10.55 -12.91
C LYS A 83 -37.27 11.97 -12.36
N LEU A 84 -36.10 12.55 -12.14
CA LEU A 84 -35.96 13.95 -11.74
C LEU A 84 -35.76 14.86 -12.95
N ASP A 85 -36.32 16.07 -12.91
CA ASP A 85 -36.01 17.14 -13.85
C ASP A 85 -34.72 17.90 -13.46
N LYS A 86 -34.40 18.97 -14.20
CA LYS A 86 -33.21 19.80 -13.94
C LYS A 86 -33.27 20.61 -12.64
N ASN A 87 -34.46 20.74 -12.05
CA ASN A 87 -34.70 21.39 -10.77
C ASN A 87 -34.89 20.36 -9.64
N PHE A 88 -34.57 19.08 -9.90
CA PHE A 88 -34.72 17.95 -8.98
C PHE A 88 -36.17 17.69 -8.53
N GLN A 89 -37.14 18.08 -9.35
CA GLN A 89 -38.55 17.73 -9.14
C GLN A 89 -38.90 16.43 -9.86
N ILE A 90 -39.85 15.65 -9.33
CA ILE A 90 -40.30 14.40 -9.96
C ILE A 90 -41.05 14.74 -11.25
N ALA A 91 -40.49 14.34 -12.39
CA ALA A 91 -41.04 14.56 -13.71
C ALA A 91 -41.86 13.38 -14.23
N ALA A 92 -41.49 12.15 -13.84
CA ALA A 92 -42.17 10.93 -14.23
C ALA A 92 -41.93 9.80 -13.22
N GLU A 93 -42.83 8.82 -13.23
CA GLU A 93 -42.76 7.63 -12.37
C GLU A 93 -42.95 6.37 -13.23
N PHE A 94 -42.21 5.31 -12.90
CA PHE A 94 -42.22 4.06 -13.65
C PHE A 94 -42.35 2.86 -12.69
N GLY A 95 -42.96 1.79 -13.17
CA GLY A 95 -43.03 0.52 -12.45
C GLY A 95 -43.96 0.49 -11.24
N GLN A 96 -44.75 1.54 -11.01
CA GLN A 96 -45.72 1.55 -9.90
C GLN A 96 -46.76 0.42 -10.08
N GLY A 97 -46.95 -0.38 -9.02
CA GLY A 97 -47.79 -1.58 -9.05
C GLY A 97 -47.16 -2.80 -9.76
N LEU A 98 -46.02 -2.61 -10.43
CA LEU A 98 -45.23 -3.66 -11.05
C LEU A 98 -44.02 -4.05 -10.19
N LEU A 99 -43.40 -3.10 -9.50
CA LEU A 99 -42.24 -3.32 -8.63
C LEU A 99 -42.67 -3.43 -7.16
N GLN A 100 -41.93 -4.19 -6.36
CA GLN A 100 -42.18 -4.36 -4.93
C GLN A 100 -41.14 -3.66 -4.07
N ALA A 101 -39.85 -3.93 -4.30
CA ALA A 101 -38.75 -3.23 -3.63
C ALA A 101 -37.57 -3.11 -4.61
N PRO A 102 -37.61 -2.17 -5.57
CA PRO A 102 -36.52 -1.96 -6.50
C PRO A 102 -35.29 -1.40 -5.77
N THR A 103 -34.16 -2.11 -5.82
CA THR A 103 -32.91 -1.70 -5.16
C THR A 103 -31.78 -1.41 -6.14
N GLY A 104 -31.86 -1.99 -7.34
CA GLY A 104 -30.89 -1.84 -8.41
C GLY A 104 -31.53 -1.25 -9.67
N LEU A 105 -30.87 -0.31 -10.34
CA LEU A 105 -31.37 0.38 -11.53
C LEU A 105 -30.22 0.66 -12.52
N PHE A 106 -30.38 0.18 -13.75
CA PHE A 106 -29.52 0.54 -14.86
C PHE A 106 -30.37 0.88 -16.08
N ILE A 107 -30.06 2.00 -16.76
CA ILE A 107 -30.75 2.41 -17.99
C ILE A 107 -29.72 2.43 -19.12
N ASP A 108 -29.96 1.66 -20.18
CA ASP A 108 -29.06 1.60 -21.32
C ASP A 108 -29.25 2.76 -22.31
N GLU A 109 -28.37 2.83 -23.31
CA GLU A 109 -28.41 3.83 -24.40
C GLU A 109 -29.73 3.82 -25.20
N ASP A 110 -30.46 2.71 -25.22
CA ASP A 110 -31.75 2.59 -25.90
C ASP A 110 -32.92 3.11 -25.02
N GLY A 111 -32.63 3.46 -23.76
CA GLY A 111 -33.60 3.88 -22.75
C GLY A 111 -34.36 2.70 -22.11
N VAL A 112 -33.85 1.47 -22.22
CA VAL A 112 -34.41 0.29 -21.57
C VAL A 112 -33.95 0.23 -20.12
N PHE A 113 -34.88 0.00 -19.21
CA PHE A 113 -34.63 -0.09 -17.78
C PHE A 113 -34.37 -1.55 -17.41
N TYR A 114 -33.33 -1.76 -16.62
CA TYR A 114 -33.00 -3.04 -16.01
C TYR A 114 -32.98 -2.84 -14.50
N ILE A 115 -33.88 -3.54 -13.80
CA ILE A 115 -34.18 -3.28 -12.40
C ILE A 115 -33.98 -4.56 -11.59
N ALA A 116 -33.22 -4.50 -10.49
CA ALA A 116 -33.19 -5.55 -9.48
C ALA A 116 -34.31 -5.28 -8.47
N ASP A 117 -35.31 -6.16 -8.43
CA ASP A 117 -36.39 -6.11 -7.45
C ASP A 117 -36.08 -7.08 -6.30
N ALA A 118 -35.59 -6.51 -5.20
CA ALA A 118 -35.22 -7.22 -3.98
C ALA A 118 -36.42 -7.85 -3.26
N GLY A 119 -37.62 -7.30 -3.45
CA GLY A 119 -38.85 -7.78 -2.80
C GLY A 119 -39.36 -9.04 -3.47
N LYS A 120 -39.27 -9.08 -4.81
CA LYS A 120 -39.65 -10.24 -5.63
C LYS A 120 -38.53 -11.25 -5.84
N ASN A 121 -37.28 -10.86 -5.59
CA ASN A 121 -36.09 -11.61 -5.97
C ASN A 121 -36.01 -11.87 -7.49
N THR A 122 -36.40 -10.86 -8.28
CA THR A 122 -36.43 -10.92 -9.76
C THR A 122 -35.67 -9.76 -10.38
N ILE A 123 -35.28 -9.93 -11.64
CA ILE A 123 -34.86 -8.86 -12.53
C ILE A 123 -36.05 -8.48 -13.40
N VAL A 124 -36.38 -7.19 -13.42
CA VAL A 124 -37.47 -6.61 -14.21
C VAL A 124 -36.87 -5.73 -15.30
N ILE A 125 -37.28 -5.94 -16.55
CA ILE A 125 -36.85 -5.16 -17.71
C ILE A 125 -38.06 -4.37 -18.23
N LEU A 126 -37.94 -3.04 -18.28
CA LEU A 126 -38.97 -2.15 -18.84
C LEU A 126 -38.48 -1.49 -20.12
N ASN A 127 -39.39 -1.27 -21.07
CA ASN A 127 -39.10 -0.43 -22.22
C ASN A 127 -39.02 1.05 -21.81
N LYS A 128 -38.57 1.90 -22.74
CA LYS A 128 -38.43 3.35 -22.54
C LYS A 128 -39.73 4.06 -22.13
N ASP A 129 -40.88 3.50 -22.51
CA ASP A 129 -42.20 4.01 -22.14
C ASP A 129 -42.69 3.52 -20.76
N GLY A 130 -41.90 2.68 -20.07
CA GLY A 130 -42.25 2.07 -18.78
C GLY A 130 -43.03 0.76 -18.89
N SER A 131 -43.36 0.29 -20.10
CA SER A 131 -44.06 -0.98 -20.28
C SER A 131 -43.18 -2.18 -19.92
N LEU A 132 -43.76 -3.20 -19.27
CA LEU A 132 -43.04 -4.42 -18.91
C LEU A 132 -42.60 -5.16 -20.18
N ARG A 133 -41.29 -5.35 -20.33
CA ARG A 133 -40.70 -6.16 -21.40
C ARG A 133 -40.49 -7.60 -20.95
N LYS A 134 -39.91 -7.80 -19.76
CA LYS A 134 -39.60 -9.13 -19.23
C LYS A 134 -39.38 -9.11 -17.72
N GLU A 135 -39.68 -10.22 -17.06
CA GLU A 135 -39.37 -10.47 -15.65
C GLU A 135 -38.85 -11.91 -15.51
N PHE A 136 -37.74 -12.09 -14.78
CA PHE A 136 -37.19 -13.41 -14.49
C PHE A 136 -36.52 -13.46 -13.12
N GLY A 137 -36.60 -14.61 -12.45
CA GLY A 137 -36.00 -14.84 -11.14
C GLY A 137 -34.78 -15.76 -11.21
N ARG A 138 -34.69 -16.65 -10.22
CA ARG A 138 -33.59 -17.60 -10.09
C ARG A 138 -33.37 -18.42 -11.38
N PRO A 139 -32.11 -18.53 -11.87
CA PRO A 139 -31.79 -19.36 -13.03
C PRO A 139 -32.05 -20.86 -12.77
N SER A 140 -32.42 -21.56 -13.85
CA SER A 140 -32.72 -23.00 -13.81
C SER A 140 -31.49 -23.88 -14.09
N GLU A 141 -30.43 -23.28 -14.62
CA GLU A 141 -29.22 -23.94 -15.06
C GLU A 141 -28.50 -24.62 -13.88
N PRO A 142 -28.10 -25.90 -14.03
CA PRO A 142 -27.41 -26.63 -12.96
C PRO A 142 -26.15 -25.93 -12.44
N LEU A 143 -25.46 -25.18 -13.30
CA LEU A 143 -24.23 -24.43 -12.97
C LEU A 143 -24.46 -23.31 -11.95
N PHE A 144 -25.67 -22.77 -11.84
CA PHE A 144 -25.98 -21.75 -10.83
C PHE A 144 -25.95 -22.34 -9.40
N GLY A 145 -26.30 -23.62 -9.27
CA GLY A 145 -26.33 -24.35 -8.00
C GLY A 145 -27.75 -24.67 -7.56
N ARG A 146 -27.99 -25.94 -7.20
CA ARG A 146 -29.34 -26.46 -6.88
C ARG A 146 -29.97 -25.90 -5.61
N ARG A 147 -29.19 -25.37 -4.67
CA ARG A 147 -29.69 -24.84 -3.37
C ARG A 147 -29.37 -23.37 -3.13
N ARG A 148 -28.79 -22.68 -4.11
CA ARG A 148 -28.46 -21.26 -3.94
C ARG A 148 -29.68 -20.38 -4.13
N GLU A 149 -29.81 -19.43 -3.24
CA GLU A 149 -30.79 -18.36 -3.40
C GLU A 149 -30.27 -17.34 -4.41
N PHE A 150 -31.19 -16.72 -5.14
CA PHE A 150 -30.90 -15.62 -6.04
C PHE A 150 -31.53 -14.38 -5.41
N LEU A 151 -30.69 -13.51 -4.86
CA LEU A 151 -31.10 -12.32 -4.12
C LEU A 151 -30.50 -11.09 -4.82
N PRO A 152 -31.05 -10.69 -5.98
CA PRO A 152 -30.50 -9.57 -6.74
C PRO A 152 -30.64 -8.27 -5.94
N ARG A 153 -29.54 -7.51 -5.85
CA ARG A 153 -29.50 -6.21 -5.16
C ARG A 153 -29.15 -5.06 -6.10
N LYS A 154 -28.15 -5.27 -6.96
CA LYS A 154 -27.69 -4.28 -7.94
C LYS A 154 -27.32 -5.00 -9.24
N LEU A 155 -27.41 -4.30 -10.37
CA LEU A 155 -27.01 -4.84 -11.67
C LEU A 155 -26.46 -3.74 -12.57
N ILE A 156 -25.61 -4.14 -13.51
CA ILE A 156 -25.15 -3.33 -14.64
C ILE A 156 -25.29 -4.14 -15.93
N VAL A 157 -25.31 -3.45 -17.06
CA VAL A 157 -25.40 -4.09 -18.38
C VAL A 157 -24.24 -3.64 -19.26
N ASP A 158 -23.55 -4.59 -19.89
CA ASP A 158 -22.47 -4.27 -20.85
C ASP A 158 -23.01 -3.87 -22.23
N ALA A 159 -22.12 -3.38 -23.11
CA ALA A 159 -22.47 -3.04 -24.48
C ALA A 159 -23.00 -4.23 -25.31
N ARG A 160 -22.79 -5.48 -24.87
CA ARG A 160 -23.28 -6.71 -25.49
C ARG A 160 -24.60 -7.20 -24.89
N LYS A 161 -25.20 -6.41 -23.98
CA LYS A 161 -26.44 -6.72 -23.25
C LYS A 161 -26.35 -7.94 -22.34
N ASN A 162 -25.16 -8.24 -21.82
CA ASN A 162 -24.99 -9.15 -20.68
C ASN A 162 -25.24 -8.39 -19.38
N LEU A 163 -25.97 -9.00 -18.47
CA LEU A 163 -26.22 -8.49 -17.13
C LEU A 163 -25.15 -9.02 -16.18
N TYR A 164 -24.60 -8.14 -15.35
CA TYR A 164 -23.77 -8.51 -14.21
C TYR A 164 -24.49 -8.09 -12.95
N ILE A 165 -24.84 -9.07 -12.13
CA ILE A 165 -25.77 -8.89 -11.02
C ILE A 165 -25.02 -9.17 -9.72
N VAL A 166 -25.08 -8.21 -8.81
CA VAL A 166 -24.71 -8.41 -7.42
C VAL A 166 -25.87 -9.16 -6.75
N SER A 167 -25.62 -10.41 -6.39
CA SER A 167 -26.55 -11.22 -5.60
C SER A 167 -26.03 -11.35 -4.17
N GLU A 168 -26.86 -10.99 -3.20
CA GLU A 168 -26.54 -11.16 -1.78
C GLU A 168 -26.25 -12.64 -1.48
N GLY A 169 -25.17 -12.91 -0.74
CA GLY A 169 -24.70 -14.27 -0.44
C GLY A 169 -23.94 -14.98 -1.57
N SER A 170 -23.72 -14.34 -2.73
CA SER A 170 -22.93 -14.91 -3.83
C SER A 170 -21.41 -14.76 -3.60
N VAL A 171 -20.80 -15.77 -2.98
CA VAL A 171 -19.34 -15.80 -2.73
C VAL A 171 -18.49 -16.02 -3.99
N ASP A 172 -19.09 -16.47 -5.09
CA ASP A 172 -18.39 -16.72 -6.36
C ASP A 172 -18.29 -15.47 -7.25
N GLY A 173 -18.66 -14.30 -6.74
CA GLY A 173 -18.61 -13.02 -7.45
C GLY A 173 -19.96 -12.61 -8.06
N LEU A 174 -19.90 -11.85 -9.15
CA LEU A 174 -21.08 -11.34 -9.85
C LEU A 174 -21.76 -12.44 -10.66
N VAL A 175 -23.08 -12.50 -10.59
CA VAL A 175 -23.90 -13.43 -11.38
C VAL A 175 -24.06 -12.85 -12.78
N MET A 176 -23.53 -13.53 -13.80
CA MET A 176 -23.62 -13.10 -15.20
C MET A 176 -24.78 -13.81 -15.91
N MET A 177 -25.66 -13.04 -16.52
CA MET A 177 -26.84 -13.53 -17.26
C MET A 177 -27.02 -12.80 -18.58
N ASN A 178 -27.82 -13.37 -19.49
CA ASN A 178 -28.31 -12.65 -20.67
C ASN A 178 -29.68 -11.99 -20.39
N THR A 179 -30.14 -11.12 -21.30
CA THR A 179 -31.46 -10.45 -21.19
C THR A 179 -32.65 -11.39 -21.24
N ASN A 180 -32.44 -12.68 -21.52
CA ASN A 180 -33.49 -13.69 -21.50
C ASN A 180 -33.64 -14.38 -20.14
N GLY A 181 -32.74 -14.14 -19.19
CA GLY A 181 -32.70 -14.77 -17.87
C GLY A 181 -31.89 -16.06 -17.82
N ASN A 182 -31.12 -16.38 -18.88
CA ASN A 182 -30.27 -17.57 -18.89
C ASN A 182 -28.94 -17.24 -18.21
N PHE A 183 -28.51 -18.13 -17.31
CA PHE A 183 -27.25 -17.99 -16.58
C PHE A 183 -26.05 -18.35 -17.47
N ILE A 184 -25.07 -17.44 -17.53
CA ILE A 184 -23.83 -17.61 -18.29
C ILE A 184 -22.73 -18.17 -17.38
N GLY A 185 -22.56 -17.59 -16.19
CA GLY A 185 -21.49 -17.96 -15.26
C GLY A 185 -21.32 -16.94 -14.14
N TYR A 186 -20.27 -17.13 -13.34
CA TYR A 186 -19.84 -16.15 -12.35
C TYR A 186 -18.67 -15.33 -12.87
N PHE A 187 -18.66 -14.03 -12.59
CA PHE A 187 -17.63 -13.09 -13.03
C PHE A 187 -16.96 -12.40 -11.83
N GLY A 188 -15.64 -12.20 -11.92
CA GLY A 188 -14.90 -11.47 -10.90
C GLY A 188 -14.81 -12.18 -9.53
N ALA A 189 -14.88 -13.51 -9.52
CA ALA A 189 -14.86 -14.32 -8.30
C ALA A 189 -13.69 -13.96 -7.37
N ASN A 190 -13.98 -13.82 -6.08
CA ASN A 190 -12.96 -13.61 -5.07
C ASN A 190 -12.19 -14.92 -4.85
N ARG A 191 -11.06 -15.10 -5.56
CA ARG A 191 -10.21 -16.28 -5.35
C ARG A 191 -9.65 -16.25 -3.94
N ALA A 192 -10.04 -17.22 -3.11
CA ALA A 192 -9.39 -17.46 -1.83
C ALA A 192 -7.90 -17.78 -2.10
N GLN A 193 -6.99 -16.95 -1.60
CA GLN A 193 -5.56 -17.27 -1.66
C GLN A 193 -5.31 -18.47 -0.73
N MET A 194 -4.70 -19.52 -1.27
CA MET A 194 -4.32 -20.68 -0.47
C MET A 194 -3.19 -20.28 0.49
N SER A 195 -3.49 -20.27 1.79
CA SER A 195 -2.45 -20.12 2.81
C SER A 195 -1.62 -21.40 2.92
N LEU A 196 -0.36 -21.29 3.38
CA LEU A 196 0.48 -22.47 3.66
C LEU A 196 -0.22 -23.42 4.64
N LYS A 197 -0.94 -22.88 5.62
CA LYS A 197 -1.79 -23.65 6.55
C LYS A 197 -2.86 -24.45 5.80
N MET A 198 -3.57 -23.85 4.84
CA MET A 198 -4.56 -24.56 4.02
C MET A 198 -3.92 -25.62 3.10
N ILE A 199 -2.72 -25.36 2.56
CA ILE A 199 -1.98 -26.34 1.75
C ILE A 199 -1.61 -27.56 2.60
N LEU A 200 -1.04 -27.32 3.78
CA LEU A 200 -0.71 -28.38 4.74
C LEU A 200 -1.98 -29.13 5.17
N GLN A 201 -3.06 -28.41 5.51
CA GLN A 201 -4.34 -28.99 5.88
C GLN A 201 -4.93 -29.87 4.76
N ARG A 202 -4.84 -29.46 3.49
CA ARG A 202 -5.30 -30.28 2.35
C ARG A 202 -4.53 -31.59 2.17
N MET A 203 -3.26 -31.65 2.58
CA MET A 203 -2.49 -32.90 2.52
C MET A 203 -2.96 -33.92 3.55
N PHE A 204 -3.63 -33.49 4.64
CA PHE A 204 -4.00 -34.36 5.77
C PHE A 204 -5.51 -34.43 6.06
N LEU A 205 -6.34 -33.52 5.53
CA LEU A 205 -7.79 -33.47 5.74
C LEU A 205 -8.56 -33.98 4.53
N THR A 206 -9.73 -34.58 4.77
CA THR A 206 -10.67 -34.99 3.71
C THR A 206 -11.40 -33.80 3.09
N GLU A 207 -11.97 -33.96 1.89
CA GLU A 207 -12.73 -32.89 1.22
C GLU A 207 -13.91 -32.37 2.07
N GLU A 208 -14.59 -33.26 2.82
CA GLU A 208 -15.68 -32.90 3.74
C GLU A 208 -15.19 -32.09 4.95
N GLN A 209 -14.04 -32.45 5.53
CA GLN A 209 -13.41 -31.68 6.61
C GLN A 209 -12.93 -30.32 6.12
N LEU A 210 -12.39 -30.25 4.90
CA LEU A 210 -11.95 -29.00 4.28
C LEU A 210 -13.13 -28.08 3.97
N ALA A 211 -14.27 -28.62 3.52
CA ALA A 211 -15.48 -27.87 3.25
C ALA A 211 -16.02 -27.13 4.50
N GLN A 212 -15.77 -27.66 5.71
CA GLN A 212 -16.09 -26.96 6.95
C GLN A 212 -15.20 -25.73 7.22
N PHE A 213 -13.95 -25.73 6.73
CA PHE A 213 -13.01 -24.60 6.86
C PHE A 213 -13.13 -23.57 5.72
N VAL A 214 -13.53 -24.00 4.52
CA VAL A 214 -13.77 -23.14 3.35
C VAL A 214 -14.99 -22.22 3.53
N LYS A 215 -15.78 -22.40 4.60
CA LYS A 215 -16.73 -21.40 5.12
C LYS A 215 -16.08 -20.09 5.62
N THR A 216 -14.78 -19.89 5.40
CA THR A 216 -14.20 -18.55 5.44
C THR A 216 -14.59 -17.86 4.13
N GLU A 217 -15.87 -17.49 4.03
CA GLU A 217 -16.52 -16.96 2.84
C GLU A 217 -15.76 -15.71 2.36
N ALA A 218 -15.34 -15.72 1.09
CA ALA A 218 -14.90 -14.48 0.48
C ALA A 218 -16.11 -13.55 0.41
N ALA A 219 -15.99 -12.35 0.98
CA ALA A 219 -17.10 -11.38 1.02
C ALA A 219 -17.68 -11.16 -0.39
N SER A 220 -19.00 -11.21 -0.53
CA SER A 220 -19.67 -10.94 -1.80
C SER A 220 -19.50 -9.45 -2.15
N PRO A 221 -19.34 -9.07 -3.43
CA PRO A 221 -19.39 -7.67 -3.83
C PRO A 221 -20.64 -7.00 -3.27
N SER A 222 -20.51 -5.82 -2.67
CA SER A 222 -21.65 -5.04 -2.19
C SER A 222 -22.28 -4.23 -3.31
N ASN A 223 -21.47 -3.77 -4.27
CA ASN A 223 -21.95 -2.95 -5.38
C ASN A 223 -21.04 -3.07 -6.61
N VAL A 224 -21.54 -2.64 -7.76
CA VAL A 224 -20.91 -2.76 -9.07
C VAL A 224 -21.15 -1.51 -9.92
N ALA A 225 -20.15 -1.10 -10.69
CA ALA A 225 -20.23 -0.05 -11.70
C ALA A 225 -19.55 -0.51 -13.00
N ILE A 226 -19.87 0.17 -14.11
CA ILE A 226 -19.28 -0.07 -15.42
C ILE A 226 -18.79 1.23 -16.03
N ASP A 227 -17.65 1.20 -16.71
CA ASP A 227 -17.19 2.33 -17.51
C ASP A 227 -17.59 2.21 -18.99
N ARG A 228 -17.32 3.27 -19.76
CA ARG A 228 -17.60 3.31 -21.22
C ARG A 228 -16.87 2.22 -22.02
N GLN A 229 -15.78 1.68 -21.49
CA GLN A 229 -15.01 0.60 -22.11
C GLN A 229 -15.55 -0.79 -21.74
N SER A 230 -16.69 -0.86 -21.03
CA SER A 230 -17.27 -2.08 -20.48
C SER A 230 -16.35 -2.80 -19.48
N LEU A 231 -15.45 -2.08 -18.81
CA LEU A 231 -14.72 -2.60 -17.66
C LEU A 231 -15.59 -2.47 -16.42
N ILE A 232 -15.56 -3.51 -15.60
CA ILE A 232 -16.44 -3.64 -14.45
C ILE A 232 -15.67 -3.35 -13.18
N TYR A 233 -16.25 -2.53 -12.32
CA TYR A 233 -15.71 -2.15 -11.04
C TYR A 233 -16.61 -2.69 -9.95
N THR A 234 -16.04 -3.18 -8.87
CA THR A 234 -16.83 -3.63 -7.72
C THR A 234 -16.27 -3.06 -6.44
N VAL A 235 -17.17 -2.77 -5.52
CA VAL A 235 -16.82 -2.59 -4.10
C VAL A 235 -17.28 -3.80 -3.30
N THR A 236 -16.53 -4.11 -2.25
CA THR A 236 -16.83 -5.23 -1.35
C THR A 236 -16.75 -4.75 0.08
N ALA A 237 -17.88 -4.72 0.78
CA ALA A 237 -17.91 -4.47 2.22
C ALA A 237 -17.37 -5.70 2.99
N GLY A 238 -16.78 -5.47 4.17
CA GLY A 238 -16.29 -6.53 5.06
C GLY A 238 -14.97 -7.20 4.63
N THR A 239 -14.30 -6.71 3.58
CA THR A 239 -12.93 -7.12 3.22
C THR A 239 -11.89 -6.13 3.76
N SER A 240 -10.60 -6.44 3.58
CA SER A 240 -9.50 -5.54 3.95
C SER A 240 -9.58 -4.24 3.16
N ARG A 241 -9.27 -3.11 3.82
CA ARG A 241 -9.37 -1.76 3.23
C ARG A 241 -8.67 -1.65 1.88
N ASP A 242 -7.53 -2.31 1.76
CA ASP A 242 -6.64 -2.29 0.59
C ASP A 242 -7.12 -3.14 -0.61
N ARG A 243 -8.22 -3.90 -0.45
CA ARG A 243 -8.76 -4.84 -1.43
C ARG A 243 -10.26 -4.66 -1.68
N SER A 244 -10.80 -3.57 -1.17
CA SER A 244 -12.21 -3.26 -1.13
C SER A 244 -12.76 -2.78 -2.48
N ILE A 245 -11.90 -2.22 -3.35
CA ILE A 245 -12.21 -1.82 -4.72
C ILE A 245 -11.47 -2.73 -5.70
N ARG A 246 -12.14 -3.15 -6.77
CA ARG A 246 -11.54 -3.96 -7.85
C ARG A 246 -12.02 -3.47 -9.21
N LYS A 247 -11.17 -3.64 -10.21
CA LYS A 247 -11.45 -3.36 -11.63
C LYS A 247 -11.15 -4.63 -12.40
N PHE A 248 -12.11 -5.15 -13.14
CA PHE A 248 -11.95 -6.40 -13.86
C PHE A 248 -11.72 -6.16 -15.35
N ASN A 249 -10.81 -6.94 -15.94
CA ASN A 249 -10.80 -7.12 -17.38
C ASN A 249 -11.90 -8.10 -17.84
N ILE A 250 -12.03 -8.29 -19.14
CA ILE A 250 -13.02 -9.18 -19.76
C ILE A 250 -12.91 -10.64 -19.25
N ALA A 251 -11.72 -11.07 -18.82
CA ALA A 251 -11.49 -12.41 -18.28
C ALA A 251 -11.85 -12.53 -16.77
N GLY A 252 -12.32 -11.46 -16.13
CA GLY A 252 -12.66 -11.46 -14.70
C GLY A 252 -11.44 -11.41 -13.78
N SER A 253 -10.27 -11.04 -14.28
CA SER A 253 -9.07 -10.83 -13.47
C SER A 253 -8.97 -9.37 -13.03
N ASN A 254 -8.60 -9.16 -11.76
CA ASN A 254 -8.47 -7.84 -11.18
C ASN A 254 -7.22 -7.12 -11.72
N LEU A 255 -7.41 -5.90 -12.21
CA LEU A 255 -6.39 -5.00 -12.74
C LEU A 255 -5.85 -4.05 -11.66
N LEU A 256 -6.62 -3.77 -10.61
CA LEU A 256 -6.17 -2.91 -9.52
C LEU A 256 -5.32 -3.70 -8.53
N GLY A 257 -4.22 -3.08 -8.09
CA GLY A 257 -3.40 -3.59 -7.00
C GLY A 257 -4.03 -3.33 -5.62
N SER A 258 -3.16 -3.04 -4.65
CA SER A 258 -3.55 -2.56 -3.32
C SER A 258 -3.97 -1.08 -3.45
N VAL A 259 -5.25 -0.79 -3.24
CA VAL A 259 -5.82 0.55 -3.38
C VAL A 259 -6.31 1.04 -2.01
N PHE A 260 -5.99 2.28 -1.64
CA PHE A 260 -6.46 2.84 -0.38
C PHE A 260 -8.00 2.85 -0.35
N GLY A 261 -8.63 2.27 0.66
CA GLY A 261 -10.10 2.15 0.67
C GLY A 261 -10.72 2.01 2.05
N SER A 262 -12.00 1.66 2.07
CA SER A 262 -12.82 1.49 3.26
C SER A 262 -13.32 0.06 3.38
N THR A 263 -13.60 -0.40 4.60
CA THR A 263 -14.20 -1.72 4.84
C THR A 263 -15.73 -1.69 4.73
N THR A 264 -16.32 -0.51 4.54
CA THR A 264 -17.78 -0.29 4.59
C THR A 264 -18.29 0.43 3.35
N PHE A 265 -17.66 0.23 2.18
CA PHE A 265 -18.14 0.83 0.92
C PHE A 265 -19.56 0.39 0.57
N ARG A 266 -20.36 1.37 0.15
CA ARG A 266 -21.78 1.22 -0.20
C ARG A 266 -22.00 1.31 -1.70
N ASP A 267 -21.40 2.29 -2.36
CA ASP A 267 -21.53 2.50 -3.79
C ASP A 267 -20.24 2.99 -4.42
N ILE A 268 -20.15 2.81 -5.74
CA ILE A 268 -19.04 3.24 -6.58
C ILE A 268 -19.59 3.72 -7.91
N HIS A 269 -19.01 4.80 -8.43
CA HIS A 269 -19.35 5.35 -9.73
C HIS A 269 -18.07 5.66 -10.50
N VAL A 270 -18.10 5.47 -11.81
CA VAL A 270 -16.99 5.79 -12.72
C VAL A 270 -17.46 6.80 -13.73
N SER A 271 -16.84 7.97 -13.68
CA SER A 271 -17.15 9.07 -14.58
C SER A 271 -16.64 8.80 -16.00
N GLU A 272 -17.17 9.57 -16.95
CA GLU A 272 -16.76 9.54 -18.35
C GLU A 272 -15.26 9.77 -18.57
N ASN A 273 -14.63 10.55 -17.69
CA ASN A 273 -13.20 10.88 -17.74
C ASN A 273 -12.33 9.85 -16.98
N GLY A 274 -12.91 8.73 -16.55
CA GLY A 274 -12.20 7.66 -15.85
C GLY A 274 -11.92 7.92 -14.37
N LEU A 275 -12.37 9.05 -13.80
CA LEU A 275 -12.31 9.29 -12.36
C LEU A 275 -13.34 8.42 -11.66
N ILE A 276 -12.93 7.80 -10.55
CA ILE A 276 -13.73 6.86 -9.77
C ILE A 276 -14.10 7.55 -8.46
N ALA A 277 -15.38 7.50 -8.06
CA ALA A 277 -15.85 7.97 -6.77
C ALA A 277 -16.53 6.83 -6.02
N ALA A 278 -16.22 6.64 -4.75
CA ALA A 278 -16.85 5.63 -3.90
C ALA A 278 -17.25 6.24 -2.56
N VAL A 279 -18.43 5.84 -2.05
CA VAL A 279 -18.95 6.31 -0.77
C VAL A 279 -19.04 5.16 0.23
N ASP A 280 -18.64 5.42 1.47
CA ASP A 280 -18.72 4.46 2.56
C ASP A 280 -19.88 4.75 3.53
N ALA A 281 -20.23 3.75 4.33
CA ALA A 281 -21.34 3.82 5.28
C ALA A 281 -21.21 4.92 6.35
N ASN A 282 -20.03 5.51 6.53
CA ASN A 282 -19.79 6.58 7.51
C ASN A 282 -19.81 7.96 6.84
N GLY A 283 -20.29 8.07 5.60
CA GLY A 283 -20.37 9.35 4.90
C GLY A 283 -19.04 9.85 4.35
N ARG A 284 -18.01 8.99 4.27
CA ARG A 284 -16.75 9.37 3.61
C ARG A 284 -16.81 9.01 2.13
N ILE A 285 -16.36 9.95 1.31
CA ILE A 285 -16.27 9.84 -0.13
C ILE A 285 -14.78 9.77 -0.50
N TYR A 286 -14.44 8.78 -1.31
CA TYR A 286 -13.09 8.52 -1.79
C TYR A 286 -13.09 8.71 -3.29
N GLU A 287 -12.15 9.50 -3.78
CA GLU A 287 -11.95 9.76 -5.19
C GLU A 287 -10.61 9.22 -5.67
N TYR A 288 -10.62 8.57 -6.83
CA TYR A 288 -9.45 7.95 -7.45
C TYR A 288 -9.34 8.31 -8.92
N ASP A 289 -8.13 8.16 -9.45
CA ASP A 289 -7.93 8.03 -10.89
C ASP A 289 -8.30 6.61 -11.40
N TRP A 290 -8.25 6.40 -12.71
CA TRP A 290 -8.54 5.13 -13.36
C TRP A 290 -7.57 3.96 -13.02
N ASN A 291 -6.42 4.28 -12.42
CA ASN A 291 -5.38 3.34 -11.96
C ASN A 291 -5.55 2.98 -10.47
N GLY A 292 -6.49 3.61 -9.77
CA GLY A 292 -6.73 3.42 -8.34
C GLY A 292 -5.81 4.26 -7.44
N THR A 293 -5.15 5.29 -7.97
CA THR A 293 -4.43 6.27 -7.16
C THR A 293 -5.44 7.15 -6.45
N LEU A 294 -5.35 7.20 -5.11
CA LEU A 294 -6.23 8.04 -4.31
C LEU A 294 -5.91 9.53 -4.54
N LEU A 295 -6.90 10.28 -5.01
CA LEU A 295 -6.81 11.73 -5.17
C LEU A 295 -7.26 12.43 -3.89
N PHE A 296 -8.46 12.09 -3.41
CA PHE A 296 -9.08 12.74 -2.24
C PHE A 296 -9.89 11.79 -1.38
N VAL A 297 -9.94 12.06 -0.08
CA VAL A 297 -10.92 11.53 0.87
C VAL A 297 -11.53 12.69 1.62
N PHE A 298 -12.85 12.81 1.59
CA PHE A 298 -13.59 13.87 2.27
C PHE A 298 -14.96 13.36 2.74
N GLY A 299 -15.78 14.22 3.32
CA GLY A 299 -17.08 13.85 3.87
C GLY A 299 -17.04 13.55 5.37
N ALA A 300 -18.20 13.63 6.00
CA ALA A 300 -18.38 13.39 7.42
C ALA A 300 -19.72 12.70 7.70
N GLN A 301 -19.71 11.87 8.74
CA GLN A 301 -20.92 11.24 9.24
C GLN A 301 -21.81 12.27 9.93
N ASP A 302 -23.10 12.26 9.62
CA ASP A 302 -24.10 13.00 10.38
C ASP A 302 -24.35 12.30 11.72
N LYS A 303 -24.12 13.04 12.81
CA LYS A 303 -24.34 12.55 14.18
C LYS A 303 -25.63 13.10 14.79
N GLY A 304 -26.56 13.57 13.94
CA GLY A 304 -27.82 14.17 14.34
C GLY A 304 -27.80 15.70 14.40
N GLU A 305 -26.71 16.33 13.97
CA GLU A 305 -26.60 17.79 13.86
C GLU A 305 -27.21 18.31 12.55
N GLN A 306 -27.45 17.43 11.57
CA GLN A 306 -28.04 17.76 10.26
C GLN A 306 -27.31 18.91 9.55
N ARG A 307 -25.99 18.96 9.70
CA ARG A 307 -25.18 19.99 9.06
C ARG A 307 -25.07 19.69 7.56
N LEU A 308 -25.38 20.67 6.72
CA LEU A 308 -25.27 20.55 5.25
C LEU A 308 -23.89 20.00 4.84
N GLY A 309 -23.89 18.89 4.10
CA GLY A 309 -22.70 18.17 3.66
C GLY A 309 -22.26 16.99 4.53
N THR A 310 -23.03 16.65 5.58
CA THR A 310 -22.86 15.38 6.31
C THR A 310 -23.87 14.33 5.83
N LEU A 311 -23.46 13.07 5.89
CA LEU A 311 -24.26 11.92 5.43
C LEU A 311 -24.58 11.00 6.61
N ALA A 312 -25.83 10.56 6.73
CA ALA A 312 -26.31 9.64 7.76
C ALA A 312 -26.21 8.19 7.27
N ASN A 313 -26.80 7.87 6.11
CA ASN A 313 -26.82 6.54 5.52
C ASN A 313 -26.75 6.63 3.99
N PRO A 314 -25.57 6.94 3.43
CA PRO A 314 -25.41 7.05 1.98
C PRO A 314 -25.51 5.66 1.33
N VAL A 315 -26.34 5.56 0.30
CA VAL A 315 -26.59 4.30 -0.42
C VAL A 315 -26.11 4.34 -1.85
N SER A 316 -26.06 5.52 -2.47
CA SER A 316 -25.63 5.65 -3.86
C SER A 316 -24.95 6.99 -4.16
N ILE A 317 -24.02 6.99 -5.12
CA ILE A 317 -23.22 8.15 -5.54
C ILE A 317 -23.13 8.23 -7.07
N GLU A 318 -23.35 9.41 -7.64
CA GLU A 318 -23.26 9.67 -9.09
C GLU A 318 -22.48 10.95 -9.36
N ARG A 319 -21.68 10.99 -10.44
CA ARG A 319 -20.96 12.19 -10.87
C ARG A 319 -21.57 12.76 -12.15
N VAL A 320 -21.90 14.06 -12.13
CA VAL A 320 -22.30 14.79 -13.33
C VAL A 320 -21.46 16.06 -13.46
N GLY A 321 -20.55 16.06 -14.42
CA GLY A 321 -19.54 17.12 -14.57
C GLY A 321 -18.71 17.28 -13.29
N ASP A 322 -18.71 18.49 -12.74
CA ASP A 322 -17.96 18.85 -11.52
C ASP A 322 -18.72 18.54 -10.22
N ASN A 323 -19.98 18.07 -10.32
CA ASN A 323 -20.81 17.82 -9.16
C ASN A 323 -20.89 16.33 -8.84
N LEU A 324 -20.93 16.01 -7.54
CA LEU A 324 -21.27 14.69 -7.02
C LEU A 324 -22.65 14.75 -6.37
N TYR A 325 -23.47 13.76 -6.65
CA TYR A 325 -24.77 13.56 -6.04
C TYR A 325 -24.70 12.31 -5.18
N VAL A 326 -25.06 12.43 -3.91
CA VAL A 326 -25.10 11.30 -2.98
C VAL A 326 -26.52 11.17 -2.46
N LEU A 327 -27.11 9.99 -2.68
CA LEU A 327 -28.42 9.64 -2.17
C LEU A 327 -28.29 9.11 -0.74
N ASP A 328 -28.96 9.75 0.19
CA ASP A 328 -28.99 9.35 1.60
C ASP A 328 -30.36 8.76 1.95
N LYS A 329 -30.34 7.49 2.37
CA LYS A 329 -31.55 6.71 2.64
C LYS A 329 -32.30 7.17 3.88
N ASP A 330 -31.58 7.57 4.93
CA ASP A 330 -32.20 7.94 6.20
C ASP A 330 -32.76 9.37 6.14
N LYS A 331 -32.13 10.23 5.34
CA LYS A 331 -32.62 11.59 5.06
C LYS A 331 -33.72 11.62 3.99
N ASN A 332 -33.84 10.60 3.14
CA ASN A 332 -34.65 10.64 1.90
C ASN A 332 -34.31 11.84 1.00
N ALA A 333 -33.03 12.22 0.96
CA ALA A 333 -32.56 13.43 0.31
C ALA A 333 -31.39 13.15 -0.63
N LEU A 334 -31.26 14.00 -1.64
CA LEU A 334 -30.12 14.02 -2.55
C LEU A 334 -29.17 15.16 -2.14
N LEU A 335 -27.97 14.80 -1.66
CA LEU A 335 -26.95 15.78 -1.31
C LEU A 335 -26.07 16.06 -2.53
N THR A 336 -25.87 17.35 -2.82
CA THR A 336 -25.03 17.80 -3.94
C THR A 336 -23.73 18.42 -3.43
N TYR A 337 -22.61 17.95 -3.96
CA TYR A 337 -21.28 18.49 -3.72
C TYR A 337 -20.70 19.04 -5.02
N ARG A 338 -19.95 20.15 -4.96
CA ARG A 338 -19.26 20.74 -6.12
C ARG A 338 -17.75 20.75 -5.93
N ALA A 339 -17.04 20.34 -6.97
CA ALA A 339 -15.58 20.41 -7.00
C ALA A 339 -15.12 21.87 -6.89
N THR A 340 -14.15 22.11 -6.00
CA THR A 340 -13.48 23.41 -5.88
C THR A 340 -12.51 23.64 -7.04
N ASP A 341 -12.06 24.88 -7.24
CA ASP A 341 -11.05 25.19 -8.27
C ASP A 341 -9.76 24.39 -8.08
N PHE A 342 -9.43 24.03 -6.84
CA PHE A 342 -8.31 23.14 -6.53
C PHE A 342 -8.55 21.72 -7.07
N ALA A 343 -9.70 21.12 -6.77
CA ALA A 343 -10.02 19.78 -7.28
C ALA A 343 -10.08 19.75 -8.81
N LYS A 344 -10.65 20.79 -9.44
CA LYS A 344 -10.70 20.89 -10.91
C LYS A 344 -9.30 20.89 -11.54
N LYS A 345 -8.33 21.60 -10.96
CA LYS A 345 -6.94 21.59 -11.42
C LYS A 345 -6.31 20.21 -11.31
N VAL A 346 -6.58 19.50 -10.21
CA VAL A 346 -6.16 18.11 -10.06
C VAL A 346 -6.82 17.24 -11.13
N HIS A 347 -8.13 17.35 -11.34
CA HIS A 347 -8.86 16.57 -12.35
C HIS A 347 -8.36 16.83 -13.78
N ASP A 348 -8.14 18.09 -14.16
CA ASP A 348 -7.63 18.47 -15.48
C ASP A 348 -6.19 17.96 -15.70
N GLY A 349 -5.32 18.12 -14.69
CA GLY A 349 -3.95 17.62 -14.73
C GLY A 349 -3.91 16.09 -14.81
N VAL A 350 -4.72 15.40 -14.00
CA VAL A 350 -4.85 13.94 -14.03
C VAL A 350 -5.39 13.48 -15.38
N ARG A 351 -6.42 14.12 -15.94
CA ARG A 351 -6.96 13.75 -17.26
C ARG A 351 -5.88 13.81 -18.34
N LEU A 352 -5.20 14.95 -18.47
CA LEU A 352 -4.13 15.13 -19.45
C LEU A 352 -3.00 14.12 -19.25
N TYR A 353 -2.65 13.85 -17.99
CA TYR A 353 -1.64 12.85 -17.64
C TYR A 353 -2.04 11.44 -18.08
N MET A 354 -3.30 11.06 -17.86
CA MET A 354 -3.81 9.74 -18.24
C MET A 354 -3.99 9.58 -19.76
N ASP A 355 -4.28 10.68 -20.47
CA ASP A 355 -4.30 10.72 -21.93
C ASP A 355 -2.88 10.67 -22.54
N GLY A 356 -1.83 10.73 -21.70
CA GLY A 356 -0.42 10.68 -22.11
C GLY A 356 0.19 12.04 -22.48
N PHE A 357 -0.55 13.14 -22.28
CA PHE A 357 -0.09 14.51 -22.52
C PHE A 357 0.68 15.07 -21.33
N TYR A 358 1.78 14.40 -20.95
CA TYR A 358 2.57 14.71 -19.75
C TYR A 358 3.05 16.17 -19.69
N LEU A 359 3.47 16.73 -20.83
CA LEU A 359 4.00 18.10 -20.89
C LEU A 359 2.91 19.15 -20.65
N GLU A 360 1.69 18.87 -21.11
CA GLU A 360 0.52 19.73 -20.94
C GLU A 360 -0.07 19.58 -19.54
N ALA A 361 0.05 18.40 -18.93
CA ALA A 361 -0.36 18.15 -17.54
C ALA A 361 0.56 18.82 -16.52
N LYS A 362 1.86 18.94 -16.81
CA LYS A 362 2.88 19.52 -15.92
C LYS A 362 2.48 20.85 -15.25
N PRO A 363 2.03 21.91 -15.96
CA PRO A 363 1.67 23.18 -15.32
C PRO A 363 0.53 23.05 -14.30
N TYR A 364 -0.42 22.13 -14.53
CA TYR A 364 -1.50 21.87 -13.55
C TYR A 364 -0.92 21.27 -12.27
N PHE A 365 0.00 20.31 -12.38
CA PHE A 365 0.64 19.72 -11.21
C PHE A 365 1.54 20.70 -10.47
N GLU A 366 2.24 21.58 -11.18
CA GLU A 366 3.00 22.67 -10.56
C GLU A 366 2.07 23.60 -9.76
N GLU A 367 0.91 23.94 -10.31
CA GLU A 367 -0.10 24.72 -9.61
C GLU A 367 -0.68 23.96 -8.40
N VAL A 368 -0.97 22.67 -8.51
CA VAL A 368 -1.43 21.81 -7.40
C VAL A 368 -0.42 21.83 -6.24
N LEU A 369 0.88 21.81 -6.53
CA LEU A 369 1.91 21.89 -5.49
C LEU A 369 1.96 23.25 -4.78
N THR A 370 1.42 24.33 -5.37
CA THR A 370 1.26 25.61 -4.67
C THR A 370 0.16 25.57 -3.60
N TYR A 371 -0.85 24.71 -3.78
CA TYR A 371 -1.88 24.45 -2.77
C TYR A 371 -1.39 23.45 -1.72
N ASN A 372 -0.75 22.37 -2.16
CA ASN A 372 -0.28 21.32 -1.29
C ASN A 372 1.04 20.71 -1.79
N GLY A 373 2.15 21.10 -1.16
CA GLY A 373 3.49 20.59 -1.47
C GLY A 373 3.71 19.12 -1.10
N LEU A 374 2.73 18.42 -0.52
CA LEU A 374 2.77 17.00 -0.18
C LEU A 374 1.90 16.13 -1.11
N PHE A 375 1.33 16.69 -2.18
CA PHE A 375 0.51 15.96 -3.15
C PHE A 375 1.41 15.09 -4.04
N ILE A 376 1.63 13.83 -3.64
CA ILE A 376 2.70 12.98 -4.21
C ILE A 376 2.54 12.71 -5.70
N MET A 377 1.30 12.56 -6.16
CA MET A 377 0.97 12.32 -7.58
C MET A 377 1.39 13.50 -8.48
N ALA A 378 1.37 14.73 -7.96
CA ALA A 378 1.81 15.89 -8.73
C ALA A 378 3.31 15.82 -9.02
N TYR A 379 4.13 15.37 -8.06
CA TYR A 379 5.55 15.12 -8.30
C TYR A 379 5.77 14.00 -9.31
N GLN A 380 4.96 12.93 -9.28
CA GLN A 380 5.04 11.85 -10.26
C GLN A 380 4.75 12.38 -11.68
N GLY A 381 3.66 13.13 -11.84
CA GLY A 381 3.30 13.75 -13.13
C GLY A 381 4.36 14.71 -13.67
N ILE A 382 4.97 15.51 -12.79
CA ILE A 382 6.09 16.39 -13.15
C ILE A 382 7.35 15.58 -13.52
N ALA A 383 7.63 14.48 -12.80
CA ALA A 383 8.76 13.61 -13.09
C ALA A 383 8.64 12.97 -14.47
N ASP A 384 7.47 12.42 -14.80
CA ASP A 384 7.18 11.87 -16.12
C ASP A 384 7.31 12.92 -17.22
N ALA A 385 6.85 14.15 -16.97
CA ALA A 385 7.03 15.25 -17.92
C ALA A 385 8.51 15.58 -18.17
N TYR A 386 9.34 15.65 -17.11
CA TYR A 386 10.80 15.84 -17.27
C TYR A 386 11.46 14.66 -17.99
N TYR A 387 11.04 13.44 -17.68
CA TYR A 387 11.53 12.24 -18.36
C TYR A 387 11.26 12.29 -19.87
N LYS A 388 10.05 12.70 -20.27
CA LYS A 388 9.69 12.88 -21.68
C LYS A 388 10.43 14.02 -22.38
N GLN A 389 10.87 15.03 -21.64
CA GLN A 389 11.76 16.08 -22.16
C GLN A 389 13.24 15.65 -22.25
N ASN A 390 13.57 14.42 -21.85
CA ASN A 390 14.93 13.92 -21.67
C ASN A 390 15.74 14.68 -20.60
N ASP A 391 15.06 15.41 -19.70
CA ASP A 391 15.69 16.04 -18.54
C ASP A 391 15.74 15.04 -17.38
N TYR A 392 16.59 14.04 -17.54
CA TYR A 392 16.67 12.91 -16.60
C TYR A 392 17.17 13.32 -15.21
N LEU A 393 17.92 14.43 -15.09
CA LEU A 393 18.42 14.89 -13.78
C LEU A 393 17.28 15.42 -12.91
N HIS A 394 16.42 16.28 -13.47
CA HIS A 394 15.25 16.77 -12.74
C HIS A 394 14.18 15.68 -12.57
N ALA A 395 14.00 14.81 -13.57
CA ALA A 395 13.10 13.66 -13.45
C ALA A 395 13.48 12.76 -12.27
N LEU A 396 14.78 12.45 -12.10
CA LEU A 396 15.26 11.59 -11.01
C LEU A 396 14.99 12.19 -9.63
N GLN A 397 15.15 13.51 -9.48
CA GLN A 397 14.80 14.21 -8.25
C GLN A 397 13.30 14.17 -7.97
N ALA A 398 12.47 14.44 -8.99
CA ALA A 398 11.02 14.43 -8.86
C ALA A 398 10.47 13.03 -8.53
N TYR A 399 10.94 11.96 -9.20
CA TYR A 399 10.55 10.58 -8.87
C TYR A 399 10.95 10.19 -7.44
N ARG A 400 12.09 10.67 -6.95
CA ARG A 400 12.51 10.42 -5.57
C ARG A 400 11.55 11.06 -4.56
N ILE A 401 11.10 12.30 -4.83
CA ILE A 401 10.10 12.98 -3.98
C ILE A 401 8.73 12.29 -4.09
N ALA A 402 8.38 11.84 -5.30
CA ALA A 402 7.16 11.07 -5.56
C ALA A 402 7.19 9.65 -4.95
N GLU A 403 8.31 9.24 -4.37
CA GLU A 403 8.57 7.87 -3.88
C GLU A 403 8.39 6.78 -4.95
N ASP A 404 8.44 7.14 -6.24
CA ASP A 404 8.28 6.22 -7.35
C ASP A 404 9.61 5.55 -7.70
N ARG A 405 9.78 4.32 -7.23
CA ARG A 405 10.97 3.50 -7.48
C ARG A 405 11.07 3.04 -8.93
N SER A 406 9.95 2.88 -9.62
CA SER A 406 9.92 2.38 -11.00
C SER A 406 10.44 3.47 -11.93
N GLY A 407 9.79 4.65 -11.90
CA GLY A 407 10.21 5.80 -12.70
C GLY A 407 11.64 6.25 -12.39
N TYR A 408 12.04 6.22 -11.10
CA TYR A 408 13.42 6.50 -10.71
C TYR A 408 14.42 5.52 -11.33
N SER A 409 14.09 4.22 -11.34
CA SER A 409 14.94 3.17 -11.90
C SER A 409 15.13 3.32 -13.42
N GLU A 410 14.06 3.60 -14.14
CA GLU A 410 14.11 3.83 -15.59
C GLU A 410 14.95 5.07 -15.93
N THR A 411 14.74 6.17 -15.19
CA THR A 411 15.52 7.40 -15.33
C THR A 411 17.00 7.20 -15.04
N LEU A 412 17.32 6.43 -13.99
CA LEU A 412 18.71 6.09 -13.65
C LEU A 412 19.37 5.27 -14.77
N TRP A 413 18.62 4.38 -15.42
CA TRP A 413 19.11 3.63 -16.56
C TRP A 413 19.49 4.55 -17.72
N GLU A 414 18.63 5.52 -18.07
CA GLU A 414 18.90 6.45 -19.18
C GLU A 414 20.16 7.29 -18.93
N LEU A 415 20.31 7.81 -17.70
CA LEU A 415 21.53 8.54 -17.29
C LEU A 415 22.78 7.66 -17.40
N ARG A 416 22.71 6.41 -16.92
CA ARG A 416 23.83 5.47 -17.02
C ARG A 416 24.14 5.09 -18.45
N ASN A 417 23.12 4.86 -19.27
CA ASN A 417 23.25 4.49 -20.67
C ASN A 417 23.97 5.59 -21.46
N ALA A 418 23.63 6.87 -21.22
CA ALA A 418 24.34 8.00 -21.81
C ALA A 418 25.85 8.00 -21.46
N VAL A 419 26.19 7.77 -20.18
CA VAL A 419 27.58 7.68 -19.73
C VAL A 419 28.31 6.47 -20.34
N LEU A 420 27.65 5.32 -20.40
CA LEU A 420 28.22 4.11 -21.00
C LEU A 420 28.50 4.32 -22.49
N GLN A 421 27.56 4.87 -23.25
CA GLN A 421 27.75 5.16 -24.66
C GLN A 421 28.94 6.10 -24.90
N GLN A 422 29.14 7.08 -24.01
CA GLN A 422 30.24 8.04 -24.13
C GLN A 422 31.61 7.46 -23.73
N TYR A 423 31.69 6.71 -22.63
CA TYR A 423 32.97 6.38 -21.99
C TYR A 423 33.36 4.89 -22.00
N LEU A 424 32.46 3.97 -22.36
CA LEU A 424 32.72 2.53 -22.26
C LEU A 424 33.99 2.11 -23.02
N GLY A 425 34.17 2.59 -24.26
CA GLY A 425 35.36 2.29 -25.05
C GLY A 425 36.66 2.76 -24.38
N SER A 426 36.69 4.01 -23.93
CA SER A 426 37.86 4.57 -23.21
C SER A 426 38.13 3.86 -21.89
N ALA A 427 37.09 3.47 -21.15
CA ALA A 427 37.21 2.75 -19.89
C ALA A 427 37.78 1.35 -20.11
N LEU A 428 37.33 0.62 -21.12
CA LEU A 428 37.87 -0.70 -21.48
C LEU A 428 39.35 -0.61 -21.90
N LEU A 429 39.72 0.39 -22.67
CA LEU A 429 41.12 0.64 -23.03
C LEU A 429 41.98 0.98 -21.82
N ALA A 430 41.47 1.78 -20.88
CA ALA A 430 42.16 2.10 -19.64
C ALA A 430 42.34 0.87 -18.75
N LEU A 431 41.30 0.03 -18.60
CA LEU A 431 41.39 -1.23 -17.85
C LEU A 431 42.38 -2.20 -18.49
N PHE A 432 42.38 -2.31 -19.82
CA PHE A 432 43.34 -3.13 -20.55
C PHE A 432 44.78 -2.60 -20.39
N GLY A 433 44.96 -1.28 -20.48
CA GLY A 433 46.23 -0.62 -20.21
C GLY A 433 46.74 -0.85 -18.78
N LEU A 434 45.86 -0.73 -17.77
CA LEU A 434 46.16 -1.03 -16.37
C LEU A 434 46.52 -2.50 -16.16
N TRP A 435 45.84 -3.42 -16.85
CA TRP A 435 46.16 -4.85 -16.80
C TRP A 435 47.55 -5.14 -17.37
N ILE A 436 47.89 -4.56 -18.53
CA ILE A 436 49.25 -4.65 -19.11
C ILE A 436 50.27 -4.02 -18.17
N ALA A 437 50.00 -2.81 -17.66
CA ALA A 437 50.89 -2.11 -16.75
C ALA A 437 51.12 -2.93 -15.47
N SER A 438 50.08 -3.56 -14.90
CA SER A 438 50.19 -4.46 -13.76
C SER A 438 51.01 -5.71 -14.08
N ALA A 439 50.82 -6.31 -15.26
CA ALA A 439 51.62 -7.47 -15.69
C ALA A 439 53.12 -7.10 -15.90
N VAL A 440 53.40 -5.94 -16.47
CA VAL A 440 54.77 -5.42 -16.65
C VAL A 440 55.37 -5.06 -15.30
N PHE A 441 54.64 -4.35 -14.45
CA PHE A 441 55.05 -3.97 -13.11
C PHE A 441 55.36 -5.19 -12.24
N THR A 442 54.49 -6.21 -12.23
CA THR A 442 54.74 -7.45 -11.49
C THR A 442 55.95 -8.23 -12.00
N ARG A 443 56.25 -8.19 -13.32
CA ARG A 443 57.49 -8.76 -13.88
C ARG A 443 58.72 -7.96 -13.49
N LEU A 444 58.66 -6.62 -13.54
CA LEU A 444 59.76 -5.73 -13.16
C LEU A 444 60.04 -5.80 -11.65
N GLU A 445 59.00 -5.83 -10.83
CA GLU A 445 59.11 -6.00 -9.38
C GLU A 445 59.77 -7.34 -9.01
N LYS A 446 59.44 -8.43 -9.71
CA LYS A 446 60.13 -9.72 -9.53
C LYS A 446 61.61 -9.66 -9.92
N ARG A 447 62.00 -8.73 -10.81
CA ARG A 447 63.36 -8.59 -11.32
C ARG A 447 64.21 -7.61 -10.50
N PHE A 448 63.61 -6.55 -9.97
CA PHE A 448 64.32 -5.44 -9.33
C PHE A 448 63.96 -5.20 -7.85
N GLY A 449 62.90 -5.83 -7.32
CA GLY A 449 62.58 -5.81 -5.88
C GLY A 449 62.28 -4.43 -5.28
N TRP A 450 61.71 -3.51 -6.06
CA TRP A 450 61.52 -2.11 -5.64
C TRP A 450 60.59 -1.93 -4.43
N LEU A 451 59.65 -2.86 -4.18
CA LEU A 451 58.74 -2.80 -3.03
C LEU A 451 59.26 -3.54 -1.78
N GLU A 452 60.45 -4.16 -1.81
CA GLU A 452 61.03 -4.81 -0.64
C GLU A 452 61.09 -3.93 0.62
N PRO A 453 61.55 -2.66 0.59
CA PRO A 453 61.57 -1.81 1.79
C PRO A 453 60.17 -1.49 2.34
N LEU A 454 59.16 -1.39 1.47
CA LEU A 454 57.76 -1.21 1.85
C LEU A 454 57.16 -2.50 2.45
N ARG A 455 57.48 -3.68 1.88
CA ARG A 455 57.09 -4.98 2.42
C ARG A 455 57.72 -5.24 3.79
N GLN A 456 58.95 -4.79 4.03
CA GLN A 456 59.61 -4.89 5.33
C GLN A 456 58.92 -4.00 6.39
N LYS A 457 58.55 -2.76 6.06
CA LYS A 457 57.74 -1.90 6.95
C LYS A 457 56.34 -2.47 7.19
N ALA A 458 55.70 -3.04 6.17
CA ALA A 458 54.41 -3.69 6.33
C ALA A 458 54.48 -4.90 7.29
N ARG A 459 55.56 -5.70 7.22
CA ARG A 459 55.82 -6.79 8.18
C ARG A 459 56.00 -6.30 9.63
N GLN A 460 56.55 -5.11 9.83
CA GLN A 460 56.65 -4.51 11.18
C GLN A 460 55.27 -4.10 11.73
N ILE A 461 54.38 -3.57 10.89
CA ILE A 461 53.01 -3.18 11.28
C ILE A 461 52.11 -4.41 11.52
N GLN A 462 52.35 -5.51 10.79
CA GLN A 462 51.67 -6.81 11.00
C GLN A 462 51.91 -7.40 12.40
N ASN A 463 52.97 -6.99 13.10
CA ASN A 463 53.25 -7.47 14.46
C ASN A 463 52.34 -6.83 15.52
N ILE A 464 51.55 -5.80 15.17
CA ILE A 464 50.52 -5.25 16.07
C ILE A 464 49.38 -6.26 16.15
N ARG A 465 49.06 -6.72 17.37
CA ARG A 465 48.07 -7.78 17.63
C ARG A 465 46.71 -7.55 16.94
N LEU A 466 46.20 -6.32 16.95
CA LEU A 466 44.94 -5.96 16.28
C LEU A 466 45.01 -6.06 14.75
N VAL A 467 46.18 -5.80 14.15
CA VAL A 467 46.40 -5.88 12.70
C VAL A 467 46.56 -7.34 12.26
N ASP A 468 47.26 -8.17 13.03
CA ASP A 468 47.31 -9.62 12.79
C ASP A 468 45.93 -10.25 12.95
N ASP A 469 45.18 -9.89 13.99
CA ASP A 469 43.80 -10.34 14.19
C ASP A 469 42.89 -9.93 13.01
N PHE A 470 43.04 -8.71 12.48
CA PHE A 470 42.30 -8.25 11.31
C PHE A 470 42.66 -9.01 10.03
N LEU A 471 43.96 -9.21 9.76
CA LEU A 471 44.43 -9.97 8.60
C LEU A 471 44.05 -11.45 8.70
N PHE A 472 43.98 -11.99 9.92
CA PHE A 472 43.50 -13.33 10.19
C PHE A 472 42.05 -13.52 9.74
N MET A 473 41.19 -12.49 9.77
CA MET A 473 39.80 -12.59 9.29
C MET A 473 39.69 -12.91 7.79
N PHE A 474 40.65 -12.48 6.96
CA PHE A 474 40.67 -12.85 5.54
C PHE A 474 41.13 -14.29 5.31
N ARG A 475 41.96 -14.84 6.21
CA ARG A 475 42.26 -16.27 6.24
C ARG A 475 41.07 -17.07 6.77
N PHE A 476 40.38 -16.53 7.76
CA PHE A 476 39.18 -17.10 8.39
C PHE A 476 38.07 -17.40 7.39
N ILE A 477 37.82 -16.48 6.46
CA ILE A 477 36.87 -16.68 5.34
C ILE A 477 37.26 -17.89 4.47
N LYS A 478 38.55 -18.15 4.26
CA LYS A 478 39.05 -19.23 3.40
C LYS A 478 39.14 -20.58 4.10
N GLN A 479 39.44 -20.57 5.41
CA GLN A 479 39.67 -21.77 6.22
C GLN A 479 38.96 -21.64 7.58
N PRO A 480 37.63 -21.70 7.62
CA PRO A 480 36.86 -21.40 8.83
C PRO A 480 37.05 -22.44 9.93
N ALA A 481 37.01 -23.74 9.62
CA ALA A 481 37.11 -24.81 10.63
C ALA A 481 38.43 -24.77 11.42
N ASP A 482 39.57 -24.69 10.70
CA ASP A 482 40.90 -24.55 11.31
C ASP A 482 41.00 -23.29 12.16
N SER A 483 40.36 -22.21 11.72
CA SER A 483 40.39 -20.94 12.41
C SER A 483 39.60 -20.94 13.72
N PHE A 484 38.44 -21.61 13.76
CA PHE A 484 37.70 -21.83 15.01
C PHE A 484 38.45 -22.76 15.98
N TYR A 485 39.14 -23.78 15.46
CA TYR A 485 40.00 -24.63 16.26
C TYR A 485 41.13 -23.84 16.93
N TYR A 486 41.76 -22.89 16.23
CA TYR A 486 42.79 -22.02 16.80
C TYR A 486 42.25 -21.06 17.88
N ILE A 487 41.01 -20.59 17.75
CA ILE A 487 40.34 -19.78 18.78
C ILE A 487 40.11 -20.64 20.04
N LYS A 488 39.60 -21.87 19.89
CA LYS A 488 39.34 -22.80 21.00
C LYS A 488 40.62 -23.16 21.78
N LYS A 489 41.76 -23.26 21.11
CA LYS A 489 43.06 -23.58 21.74
C LYS A 489 43.77 -22.37 22.36
N ASP A 490 43.10 -21.22 22.49
CA ASP A 490 43.69 -19.97 22.97
C ASP A 490 44.89 -19.48 22.13
N LEU A 491 45.03 -19.97 20.89
CA LEU A 491 46.16 -19.64 20.02
C LEU A 491 45.96 -18.31 19.30
N ARG A 492 44.70 -17.90 19.06
CA ARG A 492 44.31 -16.63 18.40
C ARG A 492 42.97 -16.10 18.91
N GLY A 493 42.73 -14.79 18.74
CA GLY A 493 41.49 -14.13 19.12
C GLY A 493 41.56 -13.39 20.46
N SER A 494 41.04 -12.16 20.48
CA SER A 494 40.95 -11.29 21.64
C SER A 494 39.50 -10.90 21.90
N LEU A 495 39.07 -10.90 23.17
CA LEU A 495 37.75 -10.40 23.56
C LEU A 495 37.56 -8.93 23.16
N THR A 496 38.60 -8.11 23.30
CA THR A 496 38.58 -6.70 22.87
C THR A 496 38.25 -6.58 21.38
N PHE A 497 38.87 -7.42 20.55
CA PHE A 497 38.63 -7.41 19.11
C PHE A 497 37.23 -7.94 18.76
N ALA A 498 36.74 -8.97 19.47
CA ALA A 498 35.38 -9.48 19.30
C ALA A 498 34.32 -8.40 19.57
N PHE A 499 34.47 -7.61 20.65
CA PHE A 499 33.58 -6.48 20.94
C PHE A 499 33.68 -5.36 19.90
N LEU A 500 34.89 -5.05 19.42
CA LEU A 500 35.08 -4.09 18.32
C LEU A 500 34.38 -4.57 17.03
N LEU A 501 34.42 -5.87 16.74
CA LEU A 501 33.76 -6.45 15.58
C LEU A 501 32.24 -6.41 15.73
N TYR A 502 31.69 -6.69 16.92
CA TYR A 502 30.25 -6.50 17.18
C TYR A 502 29.83 -5.05 17.02
N LEU A 503 30.59 -4.11 17.57
CA LEU A 503 30.33 -2.69 17.38
C LEU A 503 30.37 -2.33 15.88
N TRP A 504 31.35 -2.85 15.14
CA TRP A 504 31.44 -2.64 13.71
C TRP A 504 30.27 -3.26 12.95
N VAL A 505 29.75 -4.43 13.33
CA VAL A 505 28.54 -5.01 12.73
C VAL A 505 27.33 -4.09 12.92
N VAL A 506 27.17 -3.52 14.11
CA VAL A 506 26.08 -2.54 14.39
C VAL A 506 26.28 -1.27 13.55
N VAL A 507 27.49 -0.73 13.51
CA VAL A 507 27.81 0.46 12.69
C VAL A 507 27.59 0.16 11.20
N ALA A 508 28.06 -0.99 10.71
CA ALA A 508 27.89 -1.42 9.33
C ALA A 508 26.41 -1.59 8.98
N ARG A 509 25.58 -2.09 9.91
CA ARG A 509 24.13 -2.15 9.74
C ARG A 509 23.54 -0.76 9.55
N ILE A 510 23.82 0.18 10.44
CA ILE A 510 23.27 1.54 10.33
C ILE A 510 23.77 2.23 9.06
N LEU A 511 25.08 2.21 8.79
CA LEU A 511 25.64 2.78 7.57
C LEU A 511 25.04 2.12 6.32
N SER A 512 24.82 0.81 6.31
CA SER A 512 24.18 0.13 5.17
C SER A 512 22.78 0.67 4.89
N LEU A 513 22.00 1.00 5.92
CA LEU A 513 20.66 1.58 5.75
C LEU A 513 20.70 2.97 5.11
N TYR A 514 21.67 3.81 5.50
CA TYR A 514 21.83 5.15 4.93
C TYR A 514 22.49 5.16 3.54
N LEU A 515 23.36 4.19 3.26
CA LEU A 515 24.10 4.10 1.99
C LEU A 515 23.35 3.29 0.92
N THR A 516 22.34 2.51 1.28
CA THR A 516 21.55 1.75 0.29
C THR A 516 20.77 2.71 -0.61
N GLY A 517 20.84 2.46 -1.92
CA GLY A 517 20.18 3.27 -2.93
C GLY A 517 18.66 3.26 -2.77
N PHE A 518 18.03 4.37 -3.16
CA PHE A 518 16.58 4.62 -3.02
C PHE A 518 15.70 3.44 -3.48
N ILE A 519 16.04 2.82 -4.61
CA ILE A 519 15.30 1.68 -5.18
C ILE A 519 15.23 0.49 -4.20
N PHE A 520 16.34 0.19 -3.53
CA PHE A 520 16.50 -0.99 -2.67
C PHE A 520 16.35 -0.69 -1.18
N SER A 521 16.24 0.59 -0.81
CA SER A 521 16.06 1.00 0.58
C SER A 521 14.74 0.45 1.13
N PRO A 522 14.73 -0.11 2.36
CA PRO A 522 13.50 -0.53 3.02
C PRO A 522 12.64 0.66 3.47
N TYR A 523 13.24 1.86 3.59
CA TYR A 523 12.56 3.08 4.01
C TYR A 523 12.41 4.07 2.84
N PRO A 524 11.30 4.82 2.74
CA PRO A 524 11.12 5.81 1.67
C PRO A 524 12.13 6.95 1.74
N SER A 525 12.51 7.35 2.95
CA SER A 525 13.47 8.43 3.23
C SER A 525 14.41 8.06 4.37
N PRO A 526 15.67 8.55 4.37
CA PRO A 526 16.60 8.37 5.49
C PRO A 526 16.05 8.87 6.83
N ALA A 527 15.19 9.89 6.84
CA ALA A 527 14.58 10.42 8.06
C ALA A 527 13.61 9.44 8.75
N TRP A 528 13.15 8.40 8.04
CA TRP A 528 12.23 7.39 8.56
C TRP A 528 12.95 6.17 9.14
N ILE A 529 14.28 6.15 9.13
CA ILE A 529 15.08 5.06 9.67
C ILE A 529 15.03 5.14 11.20
N PRO A 530 14.43 4.16 11.91
CA PRO A 530 14.39 4.15 13.37
C PRO A 530 15.72 3.61 13.90
N VAL A 531 16.74 4.47 13.96
CA VAL A 531 18.11 4.09 14.29
C VAL A 531 18.19 3.41 15.66
N GLU A 532 17.44 3.92 16.64
CA GLU A 532 17.41 3.38 18.00
C GLU A 532 16.89 1.93 18.01
N THR A 533 15.82 1.68 17.25
CA THR A 533 15.22 0.35 17.12
C THR A 533 16.15 -0.62 16.38
N GLU A 534 16.80 -0.18 15.31
CA GLU A 534 17.75 -1.01 14.55
C GLU A 534 18.99 -1.37 15.39
N VAL A 535 19.52 -0.42 16.17
CA VAL A 535 20.61 -0.69 17.11
C VAL A 535 20.16 -1.67 18.21
N ALA A 536 18.97 -1.45 18.78
CA ALA A 536 18.42 -2.33 19.82
C ALA A 536 18.24 -3.77 19.30
N TYR A 537 17.70 -3.96 18.10
CA TYR A 537 17.55 -5.29 17.51
C TYR A 537 18.89 -5.96 17.23
N ALA A 538 19.87 -5.23 16.71
CA ALA A 538 21.20 -5.79 16.46
C ALA A 538 21.87 -6.22 17.77
N ILE A 539 21.88 -5.37 18.80
CA ILE A 539 22.46 -5.71 20.11
C ILE A 539 21.71 -6.86 20.77
N LEU A 540 20.37 -6.83 20.76
CA LEU A 540 19.55 -7.87 21.36
C LEU A 540 19.78 -9.23 20.70
N ALA A 541 19.86 -9.27 19.36
CA ALA A 541 20.15 -10.49 18.63
C ALA A 541 21.52 -11.08 19.00
N LEU A 542 22.55 -10.24 19.13
CA LEU A 542 23.89 -10.66 19.55
C LEU A 542 23.89 -11.20 20.98
N LEU A 543 23.24 -10.51 21.91
CA LEU A 543 23.16 -10.93 23.31
C LEU A 543 22.40 -12.25 23.47
N LEU A 544 21.23 -12.35 22.83
CA LEU A 544 20.40 -13.55 22.87
C LEU A 544 21.11 -14.74 22.25
N TRP A 545 21.76 -14.56 21.09
CA TRP A 545 22.51 -15.62 20.44
C TRP A 545 23.62 -16.15 21.34
N ASN A 546 24.49 -15.27 21.86
CA ASN A 546 25.61 -15.70 22.70
C ASN A 546 25.13 -16.34 24.01
N ALA A 547 24.10 -15.79 24.66
CA ALA A 547 23.56 -16.33 25.90
C ALA A 547 22.88 -17.68 25.68
N ALA A 548 21.98 -17.78 24.69
CA ALA A 548 21.26 -19.01 24.40
C ALA A 548 22.20 -20.11 23.90
N ASN A 549 23.14 -19.79 23.00
CA ASN A 549 24.08 -20.77 22.48
C ASN A 549 24.96 -21.34 23.59
N TYR A 550 25.49 -20.49 24.48
CA TYR A 550 26.26 -20.95 25.63
C TYR A 550 25.41 -21.81 26.58
N LEU A 551 24.21 -21.35 26.99
CA LEU A 551 23.36 -22.10 27.93
C LEU A 551 22.94 -23.46 27.37
N VAL A 552 22.50 -23.52 26.11
CA VAL A 552 22.12 -24.78 25.48
C VAL A 552 23.31 -25.72 25.33
N ALA A 553 24.50 -25.18 25.00
CA ALA A 553 25.71 -25.97 24.97
C ALA A 553 26.09 -26.54 26.33
N THR A 554 25.93 -25.79 27.43
CA THR A 554 26.21 -26.31 28.79
C THR A 554 25.28 -27.46 29.20
N ILE A 555 24.06 -27.50 28.66
CA ILE A 555 23.10 -28.60 28.90
C ILE A 555 23.37 -29.79 27.97
N SER A 556 23.94 -29.55 26.80
CA SER A 556 24.16 -30.55 25.75
C SER A 556 25.62 -31.04 25.70
N ASP A 557 26.31 -31.09 26.84
CA ASP A 557 27.70 -31.53 26.99
C ASP A 557 28.71 -30.85 26.04
N GLY A 558 28.48 -29.57 25.70
CA GLY A 558 29.37 -28.80 24.85
C GLY A 558 30.66 -28.37 25.56
N GLU A 559 31.79 -28.53 24.88
CA GLU A 559 33.12 -28.25 25.47
C GLU A 559 33.54 -26.76 25.50
N GLY A 560 32.83 -25.91 24.75
CA GLY A 560 33.19 -24.50 24.55
C GLY A 560 32.97 -23.62 25.76
N ARG A 561 33.93 -22.73 26.08
CA ARG A 561 33.78 -21.72 27.14
C ARG A 561 32.99 -20.52 26.62
N LEU A 562 32.37 -19.75 27.54
CA LEU A 562 31.65 -18.51 27.18
C LEU A 562 32.53 -17.54 26.36
N ARG A 563 33.80 -17.40 26.75
CA ARG A 563 34.78 -16.57 26.01
C ARG A 563 34.91 -17.02 24.54
N ASP A 564 34.97 -18.32 24.30
CA ASP A 564 35.19 -18.88 22.97
C ASP A 564 33.94 -18.69 22.11
N VAL A 565 32.75 -18.89 22.70
CA VAL A 565 31.46 -18.60 22.04
C VAL A 565 31.36 -17.14 21.64
N VAL A 566 31.74 -16.20 22.52
CA VAL A 566 31.71 -14.75 22.23
C VAL A 566 32.66 -14.38 21.10
N ILE A 567 33.90 -14.88 21.13
CA ILE A 567 34.89 -14.61 20.08
C ILE A 567 34.47 -15.28 18.76
N GLY A 568 34.09 -16.55 18.79
CA GLY A 568 33.66 -17.31 17.63
C GLY A 568 32.44 -16.68 16.96
N SER A 569 31.43 -16.29 17.73
CA SER A 569 30.22 -15.63 17.22
C SER A 569 30.55 -14.30 16.55
N ALA A 570 31.43 -13.48 17.15
CA ALA A 570 31.86 -12.22 16.54
C ALA A 570 32.53 -12.44 15.18
N TYR A 571 33.48 -13.38 15.11
CA TYR A 571 34.23 -13.67 13.88
C TYR A 571 33.32 -14.29 12.80
N SER A 572 32.29 -15.03 13.21
CA SER A 572 31.30 -15.59 12.28
C SER A 572 30.50 -14.51 11.54
N LEU A 573 30.36 -13.31 12.12
CA LEU A 573 29.68 -12.17 11.50
C LEU A 573 30.59 -11.37 10.55
N PHE A 574 31.86 -11.77 10.39
CA PHE A 574 32.78 -11.06 9.52
C PHE A 574 32.33 -10.96 8.05
N PRO A 575 31.70 -11.99 7.42
CA PRO A 575 31.17 -11.84 6.07
C PRO A 575 30.16 -10.69 5.96
N TYR A 576 29.26 -10.53 6.93
CA TYR A 576 28.34 -9.40 6.99
C TYR A 576 29.10 -8.07 7.16
N ALA A 577 30.00 -7.99 8.14
CA ALA A 577 30.82 -6.80 8.41
C ALA A 577 31.66 -6.33 7.21
N LEU A 578 32.05 -7.26 6.33
CA LEU A 578 32.87 -6.98 5.16
C LEU A 578 32.01 -6.58 3.95
N PHE A 579 30.92 -7.29 3.68
CA PHE A 579 30.16 -7.14 2.44
C PHE A 579 28.95 -6.21 2.53
N ALA A 580 28.45 -5.88 3.73
CA ALA A 580 27.26 -5.03 3.88
C ALA A 580 27.43 -3.64 3.22
N LEU A 581 28.55 -2.95 3.47
CA LEU A 581 28.78 -1.60 2.93
C LEU A 581 29.06 -1.60 1.42
N PRO A 582 29.93 -2.47 0.86
CA PRO A 582 30.10 -2.55 -0.59
C PRO A 582 28.81 -2.86 -1.33
N ILE A 583 27.97 -3.77 -0.82
CA ILE A 583 26.67 -4.10 -1.43
C ILE A 583 25.72 -2.90 -1.36
N ALA A 584 25.65 -2.20 -0.22
CA ALA A 584 24.86 -0.99 -0.07
C ALA A 584 25.31 0.11 -1.05
N LEU A 585 26.61 0.35 -1.19
CA LEU A 585 27.13 1.33 -2.14
C LEU A 585 26.81 0.93 -3.59
N LEU A 586 27.02 -0.35 -3.95
CA LEU A 586 26.70 -0.88 -5.28
C LEU A 586 25.23 -0.68 -5.64
N SER A 587 24.33 -0.79 -4.66
CA SER A 587 22.88 -0.63 -4.88
C SER A 587 22.47 0.75 -5.41
N ASN A 588 23.28 1.80 -5.24
CA ASN A 588 23.02 3.13 -5.82
C ASN A 588 23.20 3.16 -7.35
N LEU A 589 23.93 2.18 -7.89
CA LEU A 589 24.18 2.08 -9.33
C LEU A 589 23.16 1.17 -10.01
N LEU A 590 22.59 0.23 -9.26
CA LEU A 590 21.71 -0.81 -9.80
C LEU A 590 20.30 -0.27 -10.07
N THR A 591 19.66 -0.84 -11.09
CA THR A 591 18.26 -0.61 -11.48
C THR A 591 17.39 -1.81 -11.07
N LEU A 592 16.07 -1.67 -11.14
CA LEU A 592 15.13 -2.76 -10.86
C LEU A 592 15.33 -3.97 -11.80
N ASN A 593 15.76 -3.74 -13.04
CA ASN A 593 16.12 -4.83 -13.97
C ASN A 593 17.33 -5.65 -13.50
N GLU A 594 18.16 -5.07 -12.63
CA GLU A 594 19.36 -5.68 -12.05
C GLU A 594 19.15 -6.07 -10.58
N ILE A 595 17.90 -6.11 -10.09
CA ILE A 595 17.58 -6.45 -8.70
C ILE A 595 18.20 -7.77 -8.24
N PHE A 596 18.35 -8.73 -9.16
CA PHE A 596 18.97 -10.02 -8.89
C PHE A 596 20.40 -9.89 -8.37
N LEU A 597 21.19 -8.90 -8.81
CA LEU A 597 22.57 -8.71 -8.36
C LEU A 597 22.61 -8.31 -6.88
N TYR A 598 21.73 -7.40 -6.48
CA TYR A 598 21.59 -6.97 -5.09
C TYR A 598 21.06 -8.11 -4.22
N THR A 599 19.98 -8.77 -4.63
CA THR A 599 19.37 -9.85 -3.85
C THR A 599 20.29 -11.08 -3.74
N PHE A 600 20.94 -11.48 -4.83
CA PHE A 600 21.92 -12.57 -4.78
C PHE A 600 23.10 -12.24 -3.86
N SER A 601 23.68 -11.03 -3.96
CA SER A 601 24.81 -10.63 -3.13
C SER A 601 24.46 -10.58 -1.64
N THR A 602 23.28 -10.04 -1.30
CA THR A 602 22.78 -10.01 0.08
C THR A 602 22.46 -11.41 0.60
N GLN A 603 21.82 -12.27 -0.19
CA GLN A 603 21.55 -13.66 0.17
C GLN A 603 22.84 -14.45 0.38
N LEU A 604 23.84 -14.27 -0.50
CA LEU A 604 25.14 -14.91 -0.38
C LEU A 604 25.86 -14.48 0.91
N MET A 605 25.83 -13.19 1.25
CA MET A 605 26.40 -12.66 2.49
C MET A 605 25.73 -13.29 3.73
N TRP A 606 24.41 -13.36 3.76
CA TRP A 606 23.67 -13.96 4.89
C TRP A 606 23.87 -15.47 4.98
N PHE A 607 23.85 -16.17 3.84
CA PHE A 607 24.16 -17.60 3.77
C PHE A 607 25.57 -17.88 4.30
N TRP A 608 26.56 -17.10 3.89
CA TRP A 608 27.93 -17.24 4.37
C TRP A 608 28.01 -17.00 5.88
N THR A 609 27.37 -15.94 6.38
CA THR A 609 27.32 -15.64 7.82
C THR A 609 26.68 -16.80 8.61
N GLY A 610 25.57 -17.36 8.13
CA GLY A 610 24.92 -18.53 8.73
C GLY A 610 25.80 -19.79 8.69
N LEU A 611 26.50 -20.03 7.59
CA LEU A 611 27.46 -21.12 7.46
C LEU A 611 28.61 -20.98 8.48
N MET A 612 29.11 -19.76 8.70
CA MET A 612 30.16 -19.49 9.68
C MET A 612 29.67 -19.74 11.10
N LEU A 613 28.47 -19.29 11.45
CA LEU A 613 27.86 -19.59 12.75
C LEU A 613 27.64 -21.10 12.95
N PHE A 614 27.25 -21.82 11.90
CA PHE A 614 27.11 -23.27 11.95
C PHE A 614 28.46 -23.96 12.26
N ILE A 615 29.51 -23.60 11.52
CA ILE A 615 30.86 -24.15 11.73
C ILE A 615 31.38 -23.76 13.12
N MET A 616 31.10 -22.53 13.58
CA MET A 616 31.45 -22.06 14.92
C MET A 616 30.89 -22.98 16.00
N VAL A 617 29.58 -23.25 15.99
CA VAL A 617 28.92 -24.11 16.98
C VAL A 617 29.52 -25.51 16.94
N LYS A 618 29.74 -26.06 15.74
CA LYS A 618 30.35 -27.38 15.54
C LYS A 618 31.75 -27.47 16.15
N GLU A 619 32.66 -26.56 15.80
CA GLU A 619 34.08 -26.66 16.17
C GLU A 619 34.34 -26.23 17.61
N ILE A 620 33.67 -25.18 18.10
CA ILE A 620 33.87 -24.69 19.47
C ILE A 620 33.35 -25.71 20.49
N HIS A 621 32.15 -26.25 20.28
CA HIS A 621 31.55 -27.23 21.19
C HIS A 621 31.94 -28.68 20.89
N ASN A 622 32.68 -28.94 19.81
CA ASN A 622 33.11 -30.28 19.38
C ASN A 622 31.94 -31.24 19.08
N TYR A 623 30.90 -30.74 18.40
CA TYR A 623 29.74 -31.54 18.06
C TYR A 623 29.89 -32.26 16.72
N SER A 624 29.19 -33.39 16.58
CA SER A 624 28.93 -33.98 15.27
C SER A 624 27.93 -33.11 14.47
N LEU A 625 27.77 -33.39 13.17
CA LEU A 625 26.89 -32.62 12.30
C LEU A 625 25.42 -32.66 12.76
N SER A 626 24.92 -33.84 13.16
CA SER A 626 23.54 -34.01 13.65
C SER A 626 23.32 -33.31 14.99
N GLU A 627 24.28 -33.39 15.90
CA GLU A 627 24.25 -32.71 17.19
C GLU A 627 24.27 -31.18 17.02
N THR A 628 25.07 -30.67 16.08
CA THR A 628 25.14 -29.24 15.76
C THR A 628 23.78 -28.72 15.31
N ILE A 629 23.11 -29.43 14.39
CA ILE A 629 21.78 -29.04 13.90
C ILE A 629 20.79 -29.01 15.07
N ARG A 630 20.75 -30.07 15.89
CA ARG A 630 19.88 -30.14 17.06
C ARG A 630 20.15 -29.00 18.04
N ASN A 631 21.41 -28.73 18.35
CA ASN A 631 21.81 -27.68 19.29
C ASN A 631 21.44 -26.28 18.77
N ILE A 632 21.63 -26.00 17.48
CA ILE A 632 21.22 -24.73 16.87
C ILE A 632 19.70 -24.57 16.94
N LEU A 633 18.92 -25.61 16.63
CA LEU A 633 17.46 -25.56 16.73
C LEU A 633 17.00 -25.30 18.18
N THR A 634 17.61 -25.98 19.16
CA THR A 634 17.33 -25.72 20.57
C THR A 634 17.77 -24.32 20.99
N THR A 635 18.91 -23.82 20.51
CA THR A 635 19.39 -22.45 20.75
C THR A 635 18.38 -21.42 20.24
N LEU A 636 17.89 -21.57 19.01
CA LEU A 636 16.86 -20.69 18.44
C LEU A 636 15.55 -20.76 19.24
N PHE A 637 15.15 -21.95 19.69
CA PHE A 637 14.00 -22.12 20.57
C PHE A 637 14.20 -21.40 21.92
N THR A 638 15.38 -21.51 22.53
CA THR A 638 15.73 -20.80 23.77
C THR A 638 15.74 -19.29 23.57
N MET A 639 16.23 -18.77 22.44
CA MET A 639 16.14 -17.35 22.10
C MET A 639 14.68 -16.88 22.01
N ALA A 640 13.83 -17.65 21.34
CA ALA A 640 12.40 -17.35 21.26
C ALA A 640 11.76 -17.34 22.66
N MET A 641 12.19 -18.25 23.54
CA MET A 641 11.72 -18.28 24.92
C MET A 641 12.15 -17.06 25.74
N PHE A 642 13.41 -16.63 25.61
CA PHE A 642 13.88 -15.39 26.24
C PHE A 642 13.13 -14.16 25.75
N LEU A 643 12.85 -14.08 24.45
CA LEU A 643 12.02 -13.00 23.90
C LEU A 643 10.60 -13.02 24.46
N LEU A 644 9.96 -14.20 24.53
CA LEU A 644 8.62 -14.34 25.08
C LEU A 644 8.59 -13.94 26.57
N THR A 645 9.52 -14.45 27.37
CA THR A 645 9.61 -14.10 28.79
C THR A 645 9.90 -12.61 28.97
N GLY A 646 10.83 -12.05 28.21
CA GLY A 646 11.13 -10.61 28.23
C GLY A 646 9.91 -9.76 27.87
N TYR A 647 9.15 -10.17 26.85
CA TYR A 647 7.90 -9.50 26.45
C TYR A 647 6.84 -9.57 27.55
N ILE A 648 6.63 -10.73 28.17
CA ILE A 648 5.69 -10.88 29.29
C ILE A 648 6.08 -9.96 30.46
N LEU A 649 7.37 -9.94 30.81
CA LEU A 649 7.87 -9.05 31.87
C LEU A 649 7.67 -7.57 31.50
N TYR A 650 7.95 -7.19 30.26
CA TYR A 650 7.71 -5.84 29.77
C TYR A 650 6.24 -5.43 29.93
N VAL A 651 5.30 -6.27 29.51
CA VAL A 651 3.86 -6.01 29.66
C VAL A 651 3.47 -5.86 31.13
N LEU A 652 3.96 -6.75 32.01
CA LEU A 652 3.67 -6.71 33.45
C LEU A 652 4.25 -5.44 34.10
N PHE A 653 5.48 -5.05 33.77
CA PHE A 653 6.08 -3.83 34.30
C PHE A 653 5.38 -2.56 33.79
N ASN A 654 4.92 -2.55 32.54
CA ASN A 654 4.16 -1.42 32.01
C ASN A 654 2.81 -1.27 32.73
N GLN A 655 2.11 -2.39 32.99
CA GLN A 655 0.88 -2.38 33.79
C GLN A 655 1.13 -1.88 35.22
N LEU A 656 2.22 -2.32 35.86
CA LEU A 656 2.60 -1.85 37.18
C LEU A 656 2.92 -0.35 37.18
N TYR A 657 3.64 0.13 36.16
CA TYR A 657 3.98 1.54 36.01
C TYR A 657 2.73 2.42 35.81
N GLU A 658 1.81 2.01 34.94
CA GLU A 658 0.53 2.68 34.74
C GLU A 658 -0.30 2.72 36.03
N PHE A 659 -0.33 1.62 36.78
CA PHE A 659 -0.99 1.57 38.09
C PHE A 659 -0.38 2.56 39.09
N ILE A 660 0.95 2.63 39.18
CA ILE A 660 1.64 3.58 40.07
C ILE A 660 1.38 5.02 39.63
N LEU A 661 1.43 5.32 38.33
CA LEU A 661 1.12 6.65 37.80
C LEU A 661 -0.31 7.06 38.11
N ALA A 662 -1.28 6.15 37.98
CA ALA A 662 -2.67 6.41 38.30
C ALA A 662 -2.83 6.79 39.79
N ILE A 663 -2.14 6.08 40.70
CA ILE A 663 -2.13 6.43 42.13
C ILE A 663 -1.53 7.82 42.37
N ILE A 664 -0.40 8.13 41.73
CA ILE A 664 0.26 9.45 41.88
C ILE A 664 -0.65 10.57 41.38
N GLN A 665 -1.31 10.37 40.22
CA GLN A 665 -2.27 11.34 39.67
C GLN A 665 -3.49 11.53 40.57
N GLU A 666 -4.03 10.45 41.14
CA GLU A 666 -5.17 10.53 42.05
C GLU A 666 -4.83 11.26 43.35
N ILE A 667 -3.63 11.05 43.89
CA ILE A 667 -3.14 11.79 45.07
C ILE A 667 -2.93 13.27 44.72
N GLY A 668 -2.38 13.59 43.54
CA GLY A 668 -2.16 14.96 43.08
C GLY A 668 -3.44 15.74 42.74
N LEU A 669 -4.56 15.06 42.47
CA LEU A 669 -5.88 15.68 42.27
C LEU A 669 -6.64 15.91 43.58
N ARG A 670 -6.22 15.27 44.68
CA ARG A 670 -6.86 15.35 46.00
C ARG A 670 -6.14 16.28 46.99
N GLY A 671 -4.95 16.79 46.63
CA GLY A 671 -4.23 17.85 47.33
C GLY A 671 -4.30 19.15 46.55
#